data_AF-A0A423WGI3-F1
#
_entry.id   AF-A0A423WGI3-F1
#
_cell.length_a   1.000
_cell.length_b   1.000
_cell.length_c   1.000
_cell.angle_alpha   90.00
_cell.angle_beta   90.00
_cell.angle_gamma   90.00
#
_symmetry.space_group_name_H-M   'P 1'
#
loop_
_entity.id
_entity.type
_entity.pdbx_description
1 polymer ?
#
loop_
_entity_poly.entity_id
_entity_poly.type
_entity_poly.pdbx_seq_one_letter_code
_entity_poly.pdbx_strand_id
1 'polypeptide(L)'
;MSNGARFTLTRATEADVPEITKLCWQSFTQPTRDILMGCPTEENLPKLVDYFTHVLREDHHAVWLKVVENSTGRVAAAALWKIYPNAGAPASGDEQPPAWLEGETREASKKVLDGMNEARRKNNPDGFVQASKDGNALYKAYGFVDVGVTQAGGQYMKREAKTLLKEASRRQPEFNPLVEALVPFIFDLRPVPNRHHFCYKGIIEEKSKHWARDQQIRDAVLRPEASWRRMLPMQPANIPGIANSIIMDQITSSLQALSTEDTSSGVSDSSTASYPSLEKLPVELQRLVLSKAPNLPSLSALVHASPGLHRVYVDNRMAILRSVLVEALNGMLVDALGAYNSSTASFQTAREESLLWAFMERQEAKYTTTGTDWTVDLSLDDMIHLLRFHTSVIESLTERYATWALASLPSSSTNDQAGQQPLSDTERCRIQRAMYRLQIFCNVCGSLGEERSSRERIEDNIDRLRVLSMFLAWEIEEILCVHRFAEDIYRDILRQVAWDFNEARNPKYHNLDVTSVNEDLLLIHNDGTEHGYINPRSLNAVLRCGLQLLSDAVEMKDHEQLVMMMRSAIVSGMGEHRGSYGNDWIDDTVEELVQLERRGGWYSQRDSAQDFRKKMPFNGDRLDSPPLAWVLFWQGEYSNLIGNFIPEALRRWGFVMWDAARLNSRAKARIDYEWWELYGGTDPRRGNYDPSVIVS
;
A
#
# COMPACT_ATOMS: atom_id res chain seq x y z
N MET A 1 -35.52 16.93 8.08
CA MET A 1 -34.70 18.14 8.26
C MET A 1 -33.25 17.71 8.17
N SER A 2 -32.58 18.05 7.06
CA SER A 2 -31.19 17.71 6.76
C SER A 2 -30.24 18.49 7.68
N ASN A 3 -29.37 17.79 8.42
CA ASN A 3 -28.43 18.43 9.32
C ASN A 3 -27.20 18.89 8.50
N GLY A 4 -27.18 20.16 8.08
CA GLY A 4 -26.03 20.75 7.41
C GLY A 4 -24.77 20.72 8.29
N ALA A 5 -23.59 20.78 7.69
CA ALA A 5 -22.33 20.90 8.44
C ALA A 5 -22.46 22.04 9.46
N ARG A 6 -22.07 21.82 10.72
CA ARG A 6 -22.27 22.84 11.77
C ARG A 6 -21.39 24.07 11.57
N PHE A 7 -20.18 23.88 11.03
CA PHE A 7 -19.21 24.94 10.82
C PHE A 7 -18.62 24.90 9.40
N THR A 8 -18.28 26.07 8.86
CA THR A 8 -17.60 26.21 7.55
C THR A 8 -16.37 27.10 7.68
N LEU A 9 -15.22 26.62 7.20
CA LEU A 9 -13.98 27.40 7.12
C LEU A 9 -13.93 28.17 5.79
N THR A 10 -13.70 29.47 5.83
CA THR A 10 -13.58 30.33 4.64
C THR A 10 -12.51 31.41 4.87
N ARG A 11 -12.05 32.06 3.79
CA ARG A 11 -11.21 33.25 3.90
C ARG A 11 -12.06 34.43 4.39
N ALA A 12 -11.52 35.23 5.31
CA ALA A 12 -12.19 36.45 5.74
C ALA A 12 -12.04 37.56 4.69
N THR A 13 -13.06 38.41 4.62
CA THR A 13 -13.10 39.63 3.83
C THR A 13 -13.13 40.86 4.75
N GLU A 14 -12.99 42.07 4.20
CA GLU A 14 -13.06 43.30 5.00
C GLU A 14 -14.38 43.40 5.81
N ALA A 15 -15.48 42.87 5.26
CA ALA A 15 -16.79 42.85 5.93
C ALA A 15 -16.81 42.00 7.22
N ASP A 16 -15.89 41.05 7.35
CA ASP A 16 -15.81 40.13 8.50
C ASP A 16 -14.95 40.68 9.64
N VAL A 17 -14.12 41.69 9.36
CA VAL A 17 -13.13 42.22 10.31
C VAL A 17 -13.76 42.74 11.61
N PRO A 18 -14.92 43.46 11.60
CA PRO A 18 -15.54 43.90 12.84
C PRO A 18 -15.94 42.75 13.77
N GLU A 19 -16.54 41.69 13.22
CA GLU A 19 -16.99 40.52 13.99
C GLU A 19 -15.79 39.71 14.50
N ILE A 20 -14.78 39.49 13.65
CA ILE A 20 -13.53 38.83 14.03
C ILE A 20 -12.82 39.60 15.15
N THR A 21 -12.72 40.93 15.03
CA THR A 21 -12.02 41.77 16.00
C THR A 21 -12.70 41.72 17.38
N LYS A 22 -14.04 41.76 17.39
CA LYS A 22 -14.83 41.58 18.63
C LYS A 22 -14.63 40.20 19.24
N LEU A 23 -14.65 39.14 18.42
CA LEU A 23 -14.40 37.77 18.88
C LEU A 23 -13.00 37.60 19.47
N CYS A 24 -11.97 38.14 18.82
CA CYS A 24 -10.61 38.15 19.34
C CYS A 24 -10.54 38.88 20.69
N TRP A 25 -11.14 40.08 20.79
CA TRP A 25 -11.15 40.85 22.03
C TRP A 25 -11.79 40.06 23.17
N GLN A 26 -12.95 39.43 22.93
CA GLN A 26 -13.62 38.58 23.91
C GLN A 26 -12.77 37.38 24.35
N SER A 27 -11.98 36.82 23.42
CA SER A 27 -11.17 35.63 23.66
C SER A 27 -9.87 35.89 24.44
N PHE A 28 -9.31 37.10 24.36
CA PHE A 28 -8.05 37.44 25.02
C PHE A 28 -8.24 38.04 26.41
N THR A 29 -7.24 37.88 27.29
CA THR A 29 -7.25 38.40 28.66
C THR A 29 -7.00 39.91 28.68
N GLN A 30 -7.34 40.57 29.80
CA GLN A 30 -7.16 42.03 29.95
C GLN A 30 -5.74 42.51 29.64
N PRO A 31 -4.64 41.87 30.11
CA PRO A 31 -3.29 42.31 29.77
C PRO A 31 -2.98 42.25 28.26
N THR A 32 -3.52 41.26 27.55
CA THR A 32 -3.38 41.16 26.09
C THR A 32 -4.19 42.25 25.37
N ARG A 33 -5.40 42.54 25.86
CA ARG A 33 -6.23 43.64 25.34
C ARG A 33 -5.54 44.99 25.49
N ASP A 34 -4.92 45.23 26.64
CA ASP A 34 -4.26 46.49 26.95
C ASP A 34 -2.97 46.67 26.15
N ILE A 35 -2.12 45.64 26.11
CA ILE A 35 -0.73 45.74 25.67
C ILE A 35 -0.54 45.33 24.20
N LEU A 36 -1.20 44.26 23.75
CA LEU A 36 -0.99 43.72 22.39
C LEU A 36 -2.05 44.24 21.41
N MET A 37 -3.31 44.33 21.85
CA MET A 37 -4.40 44.84 21.02
C MET A 37 -4.57 46.36 21.10
N GLY A 38 -4.06 47.00 22.16
CA GLY A 38 -4.25 48.42 22.43
C GLY A 38 -5.72 48.83 22.61
N CYS A 39 -6.56 47.90 23.06
CA CYS A 39 -8.01 48.05 23.18
C CYS A 39 -8.48 47.64 24.59
N PRO A 40 -8.21 48.44 25.64
CA PRO A 40 -8.56 48.08 27.02
C PRO A 40 -10.07 47.96 27.24
N THR A 41 -10.86 48.71 26.48
CA THR A 41 -12.33 48.73 26.52
C THR A 41 -12.91 48.52 25.13
N GLU A 42 -14.19 48.13 25.06
CA GLU A 42 -14.91 47.90 23.79
C GLU A 42 -14.98 49.16 22.91
N GLU A 43 -14.96 50.35 23.52
CA GLU A 43 -14.94 51.66 22.82
C GLU A 43 -13.70 51.84 21.93
N ASN A 44 -12.63 51.09 22.18
CA ASN A 44 -11.40 51.16 21.40
C ASN A 44 -11.38 50.20 20.20
N LEU A 45 -12.34 49.27 20.07
CA LEU A 45 -12.40 48.32 18.97
C LEU A 45 -12.37 48.95 17.57
N PRO A 46 -13.03 50.10 17.29
CA PRO A 46 -12.97 50.70 15.95
C PRO A 46 -11.55 50.94 15.45
N LYS A 47 -10.62 51.35 16.33
CA LYS A 47 -9.21 51.56 15.97
C LYS A 47 -8.52 50.27 15.51
N LEU A 48 -8.86 49.15 16.14
CA LEU A 48 -8.32 47.83 15.80
C LEU A 48 -8.99 47.24 14.55
N VAL A 49 -10.28 47.51 14.34
CA VAL A 49 -10.98 47.15 13.11
C VAL A 49 -10.35 47.89 11.93
N ASP A 50 -10.10 49.20 12.05
CA ASP A 50 -9.44 49.99 11.02
C ASP A 50 -8.04 49.45 10.72
N TYR A 51 -7.28 49.10 11.77
CA TYR A 51 -5.97 48.49 11.63
C TYR A 51 -6.00 47.16 10.88
N PHE A 52 -6.86 46.21 11.28
CA PHE A 52 -6.92 44.91 10.60
C PHE A 52 -7.52 45.00 9.20
N THR A 53 -8.40 45.97 8.94
CA THR A 53 -8.90 46.25 7.59
C THR A 53 -7.77 46.75 6.70
N HIS A 54 -6.94 47.68 7.22
CA HIS A 54 -5.76 48.16 6.52
C HIS A 54 -4.75 47.03 6.27
N VAL A 55 -4.48 46.18 7.26
CA VAL A 55 -3.60 45.01 7.11
C VAL A 55 -4.14 44.04 6.05
N LEU A 56 -5.43 43.73 6.05
CA LEU A 56 -6.03 42.83 5.06
C LEU A 56 -5.96 43.40 3.63
N ARG A 57 -5.98 44.72 3.48
CA ARG A 57 -5.93 45.43 2.19
C ARG A 57 -4.52 45.59 1.65
N GLU A 58 -3.60 46.05 2.49
CA GLU A 58 -2.28 46.53 2.09
C GLU A 58 -1.15 45.51 2.33
N ASP A 59 -1.30 44.62 3.32
CA ASP A 59 -0.30 43.58 3.58
C ASP A 59 -0.64 42.32 2.78
N HIS A 60 -0.02 42.19 1.60
CA HIS A 60 -0.18 41.01 0.74
C HIS A 60 0.25 39.68 1.40
N HIS A 61 0.96 39.75 2.53
CA HIS A 61 1.35 38.58 3.31
C HIS A 61 0.29 38.20 4.36
N ALA A 62 -0.64 39.10 4.69
CA ALA A 62 -1.67 38.85 5.69
C ALA A 62 -2.87 38.09 5.11
N VAL A 63 -3.15 36.90 5.65
CA VAL A 63 -4.30 36.07 5.27
C VAL A 63 -5.12 35.75 6.52
N TRP A 64 -6.35 36.24 6.55
CA TRP A 64 -7.32 35.86 7.59
C TRP A 64 -8.16 34.66 7.13
N LEU A 65 -8.26 33.65 8.01
CA LEU A 65 -9.20 32.54 7.89
C LEU A 65 -10.25 32.65 8.99
N LYS A 66 -11.52 32.37 8.66
CA LYS A 66 -12.65 32.39 9.60
C LYS A 66 -13.42 31.07 9.55
N VAL A 67 -13.94 30.64 10.70
CA VAL A 67 -14.89 29.54 10.83
C VAL A 67 -16.25 30.13 11.16
N VAL A 68 -17.27 29.83 10.36
CA VAL A 68 -18.64 30.32 10.53
C VAL A 68 -19.51 29.18 11.04
N GLU A 69 -20.33 29.42 12.07
CA GLU A 69 -21.36 28.47 12.50
C GLU A 69 -22.60 28.60 11.60
N ASN A 70 -22.94 27.54 10.86
CA ASN A 70 -23.92 27.60 9.78
C ASN A 70 -25.36 27.82 10.26
N SER A 71 -25.68 27.46 11.50
CA SER A 71 -27.00 27.71 12.08
C SER A 71 -27.22 29.19 12.43
N THR A 72 -26.16 29.93 12.73
CA THR A 72 -26.24 31.33 13.18
C THR A 72 -25.68 32.32 12.15
N GLY A 73 -24.89 31.84 11.18
CA GLY A 73 -24.14 32.65 10.24
C GLY A 73 -23.00 33.44 10.88
N ARG A 74 -22.71 33.25 12.18
CA ARG A 74 -21.73 34.03 12.94
C ARG A 74 -20.34 33.41 12.89
N VAL A 75 -19.33 34.25 13.00
CA VAL A 75 -17.94 33.81 13.10
C VAL A 75 -17.70 33.17 14.47
N ALA A 76 -17.36 31.89 14.48
CA ALA A 76 -17.07 31.10 15.67
C ALA A 76 -15.56 31.04 16.01
N ALA A 77 -14.68 31.20 15.01
CA ALA A 77 -13.23 31.28 15.21
C ALA A 77 -12.56 32.02 14.06
N ALA A 78 -11.37 32.57 14.31
CA ALA A 78 -10.56 33.22 13.28
C ALA A 78 -9.06 33.02 13.53
N ALA A 79 -8.27 33.06 12.47
CA ALA A 79 -6.82 32.95 12.51
C ALA A 79 -6.18 33.89 11.48
N LEU A 80 -5.21 34.70 11.91
CA LEU A 80 -4.41 35.56 11.05
C LEU A 80 -3.06 34.92 10.74
N TRP A 81 -2.72 34.92 9.45
CA TRP A 81 -1.50 34.31 8.91
C TRP A 81 -0.68 35.39 8.25
N LYS A 82 0.62 35.47 8.55
CA LYS A 82 1.57 36.27 7.78
C LYS A 82 2.46 35.33 6.99
N ILE A 83 2.28 35.32 5.67
CA ILE A 83 2.88 34.37 4.73
C ILE A 83 3.86 35.15 3.85
N TYR A 84 5.17 34.93 4.02
CA TYR A 84 6.24 35.55 3.23
C TYR A 84 6.81 34.56 2.21
N PRO A 85 6.56 34.72 0.89
CA PRO A 85 6.91 33.70 -0.10
C PRO A 85 8.42 33.54 -0.38
N ASN A 86 9.26 34.59 -0.26
CA ASN A 86 10.59 34.62 -0.90
C ASN A 86 11.73 35.37 -0.15
N ALA A 87 11.87 35.28 1.18
CA ALA A 87 13.10 35.69 1.92
C ALA A 87 12.96 35.38 3.42
N GLY A 88 14.08 35.26 4.14
CA GLY A 88 14.08 35.42 5.60
C GLY A 88 13.38 36.73 5.95
N ALA A 89 12.48 36.69 6.92
CA ALA A 89 11.62 37.84 7.26
C ALA A 89 12.48 39.13 7.30
N PRO A 90 12.19 40.14 6.46
CA PRO A 90 12.88 41.42 6.60
C PRO A 90 12.66 41.95 8.02
N ALA A 91 13.54 42.82 8.50
CA ALA A 91 13.34 43.53 9.76
C ALA A 91 11.97 44.27 9.82
N SER A 92 11.30 44.46 8.67
CA SER A 92 9.94 45.01 8.53
C SER A 92 8.80 44.03 8.89
N GLY A 93 9.09 42.77 9.23
CA GLY A 93 8.11 41.80 9.73
C GLY A 93 7.88 41.82 11.25
N ASP A 94 8.72 42.57 11.98
CA ASP A 94 8.62 42.75 13.43
C ASP A 94 7.29 43.44 13.77
N GLU A 95 6.51 42.83 14.67
CA GLU A 95 5.26 43.44 15.15
C GLU A 95 5.59 44.72 15.90
N GLN A 96 4.90 45.80 15.55
CA GLN A 96 5.03 47.09 16.21
C GLN A 96 3.86 47.29 17.17
N PRO A 97 4.05 48.06 18.26
CA PRO A 97 2.95 48.48 19.10
C PRO A 97 1.85 49.13 18.26
N PRO A 98 0.57 48.90 18.59
CA PRO A 98 -0.53 49.63 17.97
C PRO A 98 -0.25 51.13 17.94
N ALA A 99 -0.41 51.75 16.77
CA ALA A 99 0.07 53.11 16.53
C ALA A 99 -0.58 54.15 17.47
N TRP A 100 -1.77 53.84 17.98
CA TRP A 100 -2.59 54.67 18.88
C TRP A 100 -2.30 54.46 20.38
N LEU A 101 -1.34 53.62 20.75
CA LEU A 101 -0.84 53.56 22.12
C LEU A 101 0.14 54.71 22.37
N GLU A 102 0.05 55.30 23.57
CA GLU A 102 0.89 56.42 24.01
C GLU A 102 1.50 56.16 25.40
N GLY A 103 2.53 56.93 25.75
CA GLY A 103 3.14 56.94 27.08
C GLY A 103 3.65 55.58 27.55
N GLU A 104 3.49 55.31 28.85
CA GLU A 104 4.00 54.09 29.51
C GLU A 104 3.41 52.80 28.92
N THR A 105 2.16 52.82 28.43
CA THR A 105 1.51 51.65 27.82
C THR A 105 2.13 51.30 26.47
N ARG A 106 2.51 52.31 25.66
CA ARG A 106 3.23 52.08 24.40
C ARG A 106 4.62 51.49 24.67
N GLU A 107 5.33 52.00 25.67
CA GLU A 107 6.65 51.49 26.06
C GLU A 107 6.57 50.05 26.59
N ALA A 108 5.55 49.74 27.40
CA ALA A 108 5.30 48.38 27.86
C ALA A 108 4.98 47.42 26.69
N SER A 109 4.13 47.86 25.75
CA SER A 109 3.81 47.13 24.52
C SER A 109 5.05 46.88 23.67
N LYS A 110 5.86 47.93 23.47
CA LYS A 110 7.11 47.86 22.73
C LYS A 110 8.08 46.87 23.36
N LYS A 111 8.26 46.92 24.68
CA LYS A 111 9.15 46.00 25.39
C LYS A 111 8.73 44.53 25.22
N VAL A 112 7.43 44.25 25.30
CA VAL A 112 6.90 42.89 25.10
C VAL A 112 7.10 42.44 23.65
N LEU A 113 6.73 43.27 22.68
CA LEU A 113 6.85 42.95 21.25
C LEU A 113 8.31 42.84 20.80
N ASP A 114 9.21 43.69 21.28
CA ASP A 114 10.65 43.61 20.99
C ASP A 114 11.24 42.30 21.51
N GLY A 115 10.87 41.87 22.73
CA GLY A 115 11.27 40.56 23.26
C GLY A 115 10.72 39.39 22.45
N MET A 116 9.47 39.50 21.98
CA MET A 116 8.87 38.51 21.06
C MET A 116 9.60 38.49 19.71
N ASN A 117 9.88 39.65 19.13
CA ASN A 117 10.58 39.82 17.86
C ASN A 117 12.03 39.32 17.93
N GLU A 118 12.74 39.61 19.03
CA GLU A 118 14.09 39.10 19.27
C GLU A 118 14.08 37.57 19.38
N ALA A 119 13.15 36.99 20.15
CA ALA A 119 13.00 35.53 20.23
C ALA A 119 12.65 34.90 18.87
N ARG A 120 11.80 35.57 18.07
CA ARG A 120 11.44 35.17 16.69
C ARG A 120 12.67 35.16 15.78
N ARG A 121 13.46 36.24 15.80
CA ARG A 121 14.69 36.38 15.01
C ARG A 121 15.76 35.38 15.44
N LYS A 122 15.99 35.21 16.75
CA LYS A 122 17.02 34.35 17.33
C LYS A 122 16.78 32.86 17.08
N ASN A 123 15.56 32.39 17.33
CA ASN A 123 15.30 30.94 17.36
C ASN A 123 14.90 30.38 16.00
N ASN A 124 14.68 31.24 15.00
CA ASN A 124 13.73 30.83 13.99
C ASN A 124 13.74 31.54 12.61
N PRO A 125 14.66 31.18 11.70
CA PRO A 125 14.56 31.51 10.27
C PRO A 125 13.38 30.82 9.53
N ASP A 126 12.75 29.76 10.09
CA ASP A 126 11.88 28.82 9.33
C ASP A 126 10.59 28.29 10.06
N GLY A 127 9.49 29.03 10.28
CA GLY A 127 8.24 28.46 10.93
C GLY A 127 8.12 28.46 12.50
N PHE A 128 7.05 29.02 13.15
CA PHE A 128 6.82 29.05 14.62
C PHE A 128 5.36 29.43 14.97
N VAL A 129 4.88 28.96 16.13
CA VAL A 129 3.59 29.28 16.77
C VAL A 129 3.84 29.64 18.23
N GLN A 130 3.08 30.59 18.80
CA GLN A 130 3.01 30.80 20.24
C GLN A 130 1.73 30.18 20.78
N ALA A 131 1.87 29.20 21.67
CA ALA A 131 0.75 28.50 22.26
C ALA A 131 0.49 29.01 23.68
N SER A 132 -0.79 29.14 24.04
CA SER A 132 -1.18 29.21 25.45
C SER A 132 -0.78 27.92 26.17
N LYS A 133 -0.78 27.96 27.51
CA LYS A 133 -0.49 26.79 28.34
C LYS A 133 -1.39 25.59 27.98
N ASP A 134 -2.66 25.85 27.67
CA ASP A 134 -3.67 24.83 27.36
C ASP A 134 -3.62 24.40 25.87
N GLY A 135 -3.21 25.29 24.96
CA GLY A 135 -3.07 24.99 23.54
C GLY A 135 -1.87 24.11 23.20
N ASN A 136 -0.88 24.03 24.09
CA ASN A 136 0.38 23.30 23.89
C ASN A 136 0.16 21.81 23.53
N ALA A 137 -0.75 21.13 24.22
CA ALA A 137 -1.04 19.71 23.98
C ALA A 137 -1.55 19.46 22.55
N LEU A 138 -2.37 20.38 22.04
CA LEU A 138 -2.88 20.30 20.66
C LEU A 138 -1.74 20.45 19.66
N TYR A 139 -0.87 21.44 19.82
CA TYR A 139 0.25 21.66 18.90
C TYR A 139 1.26 20.50 18.91
N LYS A 140 1.50 19.88 20.08
CA LYS A 140 2.32 18.66 20.17
C LYS A 140 1.74 17.50 19.36
N ALA A 141 0.42 17.31 19.39
CA ALA A 141 -0.25 16.28 18.57
C ALA A 141 -0.07 16.50 17.06
N TYR A 142 0.19 17.74 16.62
CA TYR A 142 0.49 18.08 15.22
C TYR A 142 1.98 18.29 14.94
N GLY A 143 2.85 17.73 15.79
CA GLY A 143 4.30 17.63 15.55
C GLY A 143 5.10 18.89 15.88
N PHE A 144 4.55 19.82 16.67
CA PHE A 144 5.31 20.96 17.20
C PHE A 144 6.05 20.58 18.50
N VAL A 145 7.27 21.07 18.65
CA VAL A 145 8.11 20.90 19.84
C VAL A 145 8.28 22.22 20.57
N ASP A 146 8.52 22.15 21.88
CA ASP A 146 8.77 23.30 22.74
C ASP A 146 10.18 23.86 22.48
N VAL A 147 10.29 25.17 22.29
CA VAL A 147 11.57 25.86 22.07
C VAL A 147 11.80 27.01 23.05
N GLY A 148 10.94 27.19 24.05
CA GLY A 148 11.13 28.17 25.12
C GLY A 148 9.83 28.69 25.71
N VAL A 149 9.95 29.39 26.83
CA VAL A 149 8.82 29.98 27.55
C VAL A 149 8.78 31.49 27.30
N THR A 150 7.58 32.02 27.08
CA THR A 150 7.33 33.46 26.90
C THR A 150 7.35 34.16 28.26
N GLN A 151 7.72 35.45 28.31
CA GLN A 151 7.66 36.23 29.57
C GLN A 151 6.23 36.34 30.13
N ALA A 152 5.20 36.10 29.31
CA ALA A 152 3.78 36.11 29.67
C ALA A 152 3.21 34.71 30.02
N GLY A 153 4.06 33.70 30.21
CA GLY A 153 3.65 32.36 30.69
C GLY A 153 3.10 31.38 29.64
N GLY A 154 3.05 31.76 28.37
CA GLY A 154 2.84 30.84 27.23
C GLY A 154 4.13 30.17 26.76
N GLN A 155 4.04 29.23 25.81
CA GLN A 155 5.20 28.52 25.24
C GLN A 155 5.40 28.85 23.77
N TYR A 156 6.66 29.07 23.40
CA TYR A 156 7.09 29.13 22.01
C TYR A 156 7.20 27.71 21.48
N MET A 157 6.48 27.44 20.40
CA MET A 157 6.47 26.14 19.77
C MET A 157 6.98 26.24 18.34
N LYS A 158 7.88 25.33 17.99
CA LYS A 158 8.45 25.23 16.64
C LYS A 158 8.12 23.86 16.09
N ARG A 159 7.73 23.82 14.83
CA ARG A 159 7.73 22.55 14.09
C ARG A 159 9.11 22.42 13.44
N GLU A 160 9.91 21.46 13.89
CA GLU A 160 11.32 21.38 13.47
C GLU A 160 11.46 21.19 11.96
N ALA A 161 12.40 21.94 11.38
CA ALA A 161 12.82 21.73 10.01
C ALA A 161 13.43 20.34 9.79
N LYS A 162 13.94 19.65 10.83
CA LYS A 162 14.51 18.30 10.70
C LYS A 162 13.47 17.20 10.61
N THR A 163 12.30 17.38 11.21
CA THR A 163 11.12 16.56 10.89
C THR A 163 10.76 16.75 9.42
N LEU A 164 10.82 18.01 8.96
CA LEU A 164 10.68 18.33 7.55
C LEU A 164 11.91 17.99 6.69
N LEU A 165 13.13 17.76 7.17
CA LEU A 165 14.32 17.37 6.37
C LEU A 165 14.50 15.85 6.37
N LYS A 166 14.00 15.11 7.35
CA LYS A 166 13.73 13.68 7.13
C LYS A 166 12.61 13.49 6.08
N GLU A 167 11.66 14.42 6.00
CA GLU A 167 10.61 14.45 4.96
C GLU A 167 11.03 15.14 3.64
N ALA A 168 11.97 16.11 3.67
CA ALA A 168 12.37 16.95 2.51
C ALA A 168 13.81 16.74 2.04
N SER A 169 14.70 16.10 2.79
CA SER A 169 15.92 15.50 2.20
C SER A 169 15.57 14.28 1.33
N ARG A 170 14.29 13.91 1.23
CA ARG A 170 13.71 13.08 0.16
C ARG A 170 13.24 13.89 -1.07
N ARG A 171 13.46 15.21 -1.14
CA ARG A 171 13.10 16.06 -2.29
C ARG A 171 14.21 17.06 -2.63
N GLN A 172 14.85 16.83 -3.77
CA GLN A 172 16.05 17.52 -4.29
C GLN A 172 15.88 19.02 -4.56
N PRO A 173 16.96 19.83 -4.54
CA PRO A 173 17.07 21.02 -5.36
C PRO A 173 17.78 20.70 -6.69
N GLU A 174 17.06 20.99 -7.77
CA GLU A 174 17.47 21.21 -9.17
C GLU A 174 18.30 20.15 -9.93
N PHE A 175 17.62 19.60 -10.94
CA PHE A 175 18.09 19.03 -12.20
C PHE A 175 19.57 18.59 -12.26
N ASN A 176 19.77 17.34 -11.87
CA ASN A 176 20.98 16.58 -12.16
C ASN A 176 21.06 16.28 -13.67
N PRO A 177 22.17 16.57 -14.38
CA PRO A 177 22.37 16.21 -15.79
C PRO A 177 22.25 14.69 -16.09
N LEU A 178 22.29 13.84 -15.06
CA LEU A 178 21.99 12.41 -15.16
C LEU A 178 20.50 12.10 -15.34
N VAL A 179 19.60 13.04 -15.03
CA VAL A 179 18.15 12.84 -15.23
C VAL A 179 17.80 12.94 -16.70
N GLU A 180 18.45 13.79 -17.50
CA GLU A 180 18.26 13.82 -18.96
C GLU A 180 18.66 12.49 -19.63
N ALA A 181 19.67 11.80 -19.08
CA ALA A 181 20.04 10.46 -19.51
C ALA A 181 19.09 9.35 -19.04
N LEU A 182 18.21 9.62 -18.05
CA LEU A 182 17.29 8.65 -17.44
C LEU A 182 15.80 8.93 -17.75
N VAL A 183 15.47 10.07 -18.36
CA VAL A 183 14.11 10.42 -18.81
C VAL A 183 13.51 9.38 -19.78
N PRO A 184 14.26 8.74 -20.70
CA PRO A 184 13.73 7.65 -21.53
C PRO A 184 13.38 6.38 -20.75
N PHE A 185 13.91 6.19 -19.53
CA PHE A 185 13.75 4.98 -18.72
C PHE A 185 12.55 5.02 -17.77
N ILE A 186 12.02 6.21 -17.46
CA ILE A 186 10.90 6.36 -16.51
C ILE A 186 9.55 6.43 -17.25
N PHE A 187 9.53 6.84 -18.53
CA PHE A 187 8.29 7.20 -19.21
C PHE A 187 8.13 6.67 -20.65
N ASP A 188 8.99 5.77 -21.15
CA ASP A 188 8.79 5.16 -22.47
C ASP A 188 8.23 3.72 -22.37
N LEU A 189 7.09 3.47 -23.02
CA LEU A 189 6.33 2.21 -23.01
C LEU A 189 6.76 1.24 -24.13
N ARG A 190 8.03 1.28 -24.57
CA ARG A 190 8.56 0.32 -25.55
C ARG A 190 9.87 -0.33 -25.06
N PRO A 191 10.07 -1.64 -25.33
CA PRO A 191 11.32 -2.30 -25.00
C PRO A 191 12.39 -1.89 -26.01
N VAL A 192 13.54 -1.41 -25.54
CA VAL A 192 14.74 -1.20 -26.36
C VAL A 192 15.91 -1.94 -25.71
N PRO A 193 16.75 -2.65 -26.50
CA PRO A 193 17.40 -3.88 -26.07
C PRO A 193 18.85 -3.68 -25.58
N ASN A 194 19.35 -4.72 -24.90
CA ASN A 194 20.77 -5.09 -24.78
C ASN A 194 21.72 -4.18 -23.98
N ARG A 195 22.12 -4.64 -22.78
CA ARG A 195 23.47 -5.10 -22.37
C ARG A 195 23.85 -4.78 -20.91
N HIS A 196 24.24 -5.85 -20.20
CA HIS A 196 25.18 -5.96 -19.08
C HIS A 196 25.04 -5.02 -17.86
N HIS A 197 24.54 -5.55 -16.73
CA HIS A 197 24.50 -4.88 -15.44
C HIS A 197 25.24 -5.65 -14.31
N PHE A 198 26.55 -5.84 -14.49
CA PHE A 198 27.48 -6.07 -13.39
C PHE A 198 28.79 -5.28 -13.65
N CYS A 199 28.71 -3.95 -13.73
CA CYS A 199 29.86 -3.06 -13.47
C CYS A 199 29.45 -1.57 -13.41
N TYR A 200 28.65 -1.16 -12.41
CA TYR A 200 28.32 0.27 -12.22
C TYR A 200 28.86 0.88 -10.92
N LYS A 201 29.45 0.08 -10.02
CA LYS A 201 30.08 0.59 -8.80
C LYS A 201 31.40 1.32 -9.07
N GLY A 202 32.23 0.79 -9.99
CA GLY A 202 33.55 1.35 -10.30
C GLY A 202 33.53 2.70 -11.04
N ILE A 203 32.64 2.87 -12.03
CA ILE A 203 32.55 4.11 -12.83
C ILE A 203 31.96 5.27 -12.01
N ILE A 204 31.01 4.98 -11.12
CA ILE A 204 30.43 5.99 -10.22
C ILE A 204 31.48 6.45 -9.21
N GLU A 205 32.27 5.54 -8.64
CA GLU A 205 33.36 5.90 -7.72
C GLU A 205 34.49 6.67 -8.42
N GLU A 206 34.82 6.35 -9.67
CA GLU A 206 35.87 7.02 -10.44
C GLU A 206 35.43 8.45 -10.87
N LYS A 207 34.18 8.63 -11.31
CA LYS A 207 33.64 9.96 -11.63
C LYS A 207 33.37 10.82 -10.40
N SER A 208 33.01 10.20 -9.26
CA SER A 208 32.89 10.90 -7.97
C SER A 208 34.24 11.42 -7.46
N LYS A 209 35.34 10.69 -7.73
CA LYS A 209 36.71 11.12 -7.41
C LYS A 209 37.19 12.29 -8.27
N HIS A 210 36.71 12.41 -9.51
CA HIS A 210 36.99 13.57 -10.37
C HIS A 210 36.21 14.81 -9.90
N TRP A 211 34.95 14.62 -9.49
CA TRP A 211 34.08 15.67 -8.93
C TRP A 211 34.60 16.24 -7.60
N ALA A 212 35.20 15.40 -6.74
CA ALA A 212 35.75 15.81 -5.45
C ALA A 212 37.06 16.62 -5.53
N ARG A 213 37.64 16.84 -6.72
CA ARG A 213 38.93 17.54 -6.90
C ARG A 213 38.82 18.93 -7.52
N ASP A 214 37.70 19.25 -8.15
CA ASP A 214 37.49 20.58 -8.75
C ASP A 214 36.90 21.55 -7.73
N GLN A 215 37.60 22.64 -7.46
CA GLN A 215 37.21 23.63 -6.45
C GLN A 215 36.31 24.72 -7.04
N GLN A 216 36.42 25.03 -8.34
CA GLN A 216 35.56 26.01 -9.01
C GLN A 216 34.13 25.51 -9.18
N ILE A 217 33.95 24.20 -9.39
CA ILE A 217 32.61 23.58 -9.49
C ILE A 217 31.92 23.51 -8.12
N ARG A 218 32.67 23.34 -7.02
CA ARG A 218 32.14 23.35 -5.65
C ARG A 218 31.62 24.74 -5.23
N ASP A 219 32.32 25.79 -5.62
CA ASP A 219 31.95 27.17 -5.26
C ASP A 219 30.73 27.69 -6.06
N ALA A 220 30.42 27.07 -7.22
CA ALA A 220 29.23 27.40 -8.01
C ALA A 220 27.93 26.75 -7.48
N VAL A 221 28.03 25.62 -6.75
CA VAL A 221 26.88 24.85 -6.23
C VAL A 221 26.46 25.31 -4.81
N LEU A 222 27.29 26.09 -4.12
CA LEU A 222 27.04 26.54 -2.74
C LEU A 222 26.51 27.97 -2.63
N ARG A 223 25.51 28.35 -3.44
CA ARG A 223 24.71 29.56 -3.17
C ARG A 223 23.28 29.17 -2.76
N PRO A 224 22.95 29.22 -1.46
CA PRO A 224 21.66 28.78 -0.96
C PRO A 224 20.80 29.97 -0.51
N GLU A 225 19.79 30.38 -1.28
CA GLU A 225 18.70 31.24 -0.75
C GLU A 225 17.36 30.94 -1.45
N ALA A 226 16.41 30.35 -0.71
CA ALA A 226 15.00 30.77 -0.62
C ALA A 226 14.15 29.68 0.07
N SER A 227 13.80 29.94 1.33
CA SER A 227 12.94 29.11 2.18
C SER A 227 11.56 29.75 2.36
N TRP A 228 10.50 28.93 2.29
CA TRP A 228 9.15 29.22 2.79
C TRP A 228 9.10 29.15 4.32
N ARG A 229 8.13 29.82 5.01
CA ARG A 229 7.34 29.37 6.21
C ARG A 229 6.78 30.50 7.14
N ARG A 230 5.48 30.44 7.54
CA ARG A 230 4.94 30.49 8.95
C ARG A 230 3.38 30.52 9.08
N MET A 231 2.85 30.06 10.24
CA MET A 231 1.42 29.80 10.58
C MET A 231 1.10 30.19 12.06
N LEU A 232 -0.13 30.61 12.41
CA LEU A 232 -0.69 30.69 13.79
C LEU A 232 -2.20 30.32 13.82
N PRO A 233 -2.66 29.40 14.69
CA PRO A 233 -4.10 29.21 14.97
C PRO A 233 -4.58 29.50 16.42
N MET A 234 -5.90 29.62 16.60
CA MET A 234 -6.65 29.65 17.86
C MET A 234 -7.48 28.35 18.03
N GLN A 235 -7.72 27.90 19.27
CA GLN A 235 -8.46 26.67 19.58
C GLN A 235 -9.99 26.81 19.53
N PRO A 236 -10.72 25.74 19.18
CA PRO A 236 -12.16 25.60 19.41
C PRO A 236 -12.50 25.06 20.81
N ALA A 237 -13.66 25.45 21.34
CA ALA A 237 -14.24 24.92 22.57
C ALA A 237 -14.82 23.50 22.39
N ASN A 238 -14.62 22.67 23.42
CA ASN A 238 -15.05 21.27 23.58
C ASN A 238 -16.54 21.00 23.27
N ILE A 239 -16.84 19.98 22.46
CA ILE A 239 -18.08 19.17 22.57
C ILE A 239 -17.78 17.68 22.21
N PRO A 240 -18.26 16.68 22.98
CA PRO A 240 -17.90 15.28 22.80
C PRO A 240 -18.87 14.47 21.93
N GLY A 241 -18.30 13.49 21.21
CA GLY A 241 -18.81 12.13 21.06
C GLY A 241 -20.08 11.87 20.22
N ILE A 242 -19.99 10.84 19.36
CA ILE A 242 -21.08 10.17 18.63
C ILE A 242 -21.46 10.83 17.30
N ALA A 243 -20.93 10.34 16.15
CA ALA A 243 -21.63 10.38 14.84
C ALA A 243 -20.89 9.73 13.64
N ASN A 244 -19.92 8.82 13.81
CA ASN A 244 -19.24 8.23 12.63
C ASN A 244 -20.12 7.25 11.81
N SER A 245 -21.23 6.73 12.35
CA SER A 245 -22.09 5.77 11.63
C SER A 245 -23.21 6.42 10.79
N ILE A 246 -23.71 7.59 11.20
CA ILE A 246 -24.90 8.21 10.56
C ILE A 246 -24.56 8.90 9.24
N ILE A 247 -23.30 9.30 9.06
CA ILE A 247 -22.83 10.08 7.90
C ILE A 247 -22.77 9.22 6.62
N MET A 248 -22.47 7.92 6.72
CA MET A 248 -22.29 7.05 5.55
C MET A 248 -23.62 6.60 4.92
N ASP A 249 -24.68 6.41 5.72
CA ASP A 249 -26.00 6.02 5.19
C ASP A 249 -26.70 7.15 4.43
N GLN A 250 -26.45 8.42 4.81
CA GLN A 250 -27.04 9.58 4.15
C GLN A 250 -26.37 9.92 2.80
N ILE A 251 -25.07 9.65 2.67
CA ILE A 251 -24.32 9.83 1.42
C ILE A 251 -24.76 8.78 0.38
N THR A 252 -24.96 7.53 0.82
CA THR A 252 -25.41 6.44 -0.05
C THR A 252 -26.84 6.65 -0.56
N SER A 253 -27.73 7.17 0.29
CA SER A 253 -29.12 7.52 -0.10
C SER A 253 -29.18 8.69 -1.09
N SER A 254 -28.26 9.64 -0.98
CA SER A 254 -28.22 10.81 -1.88
C SER A 254 -27.67 10.47 -3.28
N LEU A 255 -26.82 9.44 -3.38
CA LEU A 255 -26.31 8.94 -4.66
C LEU A 255 -27.33 8.08 -5.41
N GLN A 256 -28.25 7.41 -4.69
CA GLN A 256 -29.35 6.65 -5.30
C GLN A 256 -30.47 7.56 -5.85
N ALA A 257 -30.72 8.71 -5.21
CA ALA A 257 -31.69 9.69 -5.70
C ALA A 257 -31.27 10.36 -7.03
N LEU A 258 -29.97 10.40 -7.33
CA LEU A 258 -29.44 10.91 -8.61
C LEU A 258 -29.53 9.90 -9.77
N SER A 259 -29.93 8.65 -9.49
CA SER A 259 -30.02 7.59 -10.51
C SER A 259 -31.46 7.35 -11.01
N THR A 260 -32.47 8.03 -10.48
CA THR A 260 -33.89 7.73 -10.77
C THR A 260 -34.71 8.99 -11.03
N GLU A 261 -34.37 9.74 -12.09
CA GLU A 261 -35.38 10.55 -12.75
C GLU A 261 -35.37 10.26 -14.25
N ASP A 262 -36.46 9.62 -14.65
CA ASP A 262 -36.70 9.05 -15.95
C ASP A 262 -37.25 10.10 -16.92
N THR A 263 -36.98 9.82 -18.19
CA THR A 263 -37.44 10.48 -19.41
C THR A 263 -38.94 10.85 -19.44
N SER A 264 -39.25 12.13 -19.68
CA SER A 264 -40.15 12.63 -20.75
C SER A 264 -40.78 13.99 -20.44
N SER A 265 -40.45 15.00 -21.25
CA SER A 265 -41.37 15.94 -21.91
C SER A 265 -40.56 17.12 -22.45
N GLY A 266 -40.64 17.33 -23.77
CA GLY A 266 -39.86 18.35 -24.46
C GLY A 266 -40.39 19.76 -24.25
N VAL A 267 -39.51 20.75 -24.48
CA VAL A 267 -39.68 21.86 -25.44
C VAL A 267 -38.45 22.78 -25.40
N SER A 268 -37.86 22.96 -26.59
CA SER A 268 -37.06 24.08 -27.16
C SER A 268 -35.84 24.67 -26.42
N ASP A 269 -34.69 24.51 -27.08
CA ASP A 269 -33.56 25.44 -27.27
C ASP A 269 -33.29 26.54 -26.21
N SER A 270 -32.20 26.37 -25.46
CA SER A 270 -31.01 27.27 -25.49
C SER A 270 -30.02 26.97 -24.35
N SER A 271 -28.74 27.16 -24.66
CA SER A 271 -27.55 27.00 -23.82
C SER A 271 -27.04 25.56 -23.65
N THR A 272 -25.94 25.26 -24.35
CA THR A 272 -24.99 24.22 -23.94
C THR A 272 -24.43 24.64 -22.58
N ALA A 273 -25.06 24.19 -21.50
CA ALA A 273 -24.51 24.31 -20.15
C ALA A 273 -23.16 23.59 -20.14
N SER A 274 -22.08 24.37 -20.10
CA SER A 274 -20.73 23.84 -19.91
C SER A 274 -20.70 23.15 -18.55
N TYR A 275 -20.67 21.82 -18.56
CA TYR A 275 -20.44 21.04 -17.34
C TYR A 275 -19.22 21.62 -16.60
N PRO A 276 -19.28 21.81 -15.28
CA PRO A 276 -18.14 22.32 -14.54
C PRO A 276 -16.96 21.36 -14.73
N SER A 277 -15.88 21.86 -15.33
CA SER A 277 -14.61 21.13 -15.43
C SER A 277 -14.20 20.64 -14.06
N LEU A 278 -13.65 19.42 -13.97
CA LEU A 278 -13.14 18.80 -12.75
C LEU A 278 -12.16 19.72 -11.99
N GLU A 279 -11.48 20.60 -12.73
CA GLU A 279 -10.55 21.62 -12.21
C GLU A 279 -11.22 22.79 -11.48
N LYS A 280 -12.50 23.04 -11.75
CA LYS A 280 -13.30 24.11 -11.13
C LYS A 280 -13.93 23.69 -9.81
N LEU A 281 -13.81 22.41 -9.45
CA LEU A 281 -14.26 21.91 -8.14
C LEU A 281 -13.37 22.50 -7.03
N PRO A 282 -13.91 22.73 -5.82
CA PRO A 282 -13.10 22.98 -4.62
C PRO A 282 -12.01 21.93 -4.42
N VAL A 283 -10.86 22.35 -3.88
CA VAL A 283 -9.69 21.49 -3.68
C VAL A 283 -10.00 20.25 -2.83
N GLU A 284 -10.93 20.35 -1.90
CA GLU A 284 -11.39 19.26 -1.06
C GLU A 284 -12.10 18.18 -1.88
N LEU A 285 -12.92 18.57 -2.86
CA LEU A 285 -13.61 17.65 -3.77
C LEU A 285 -12.64 17.06 -4.80
N GLN A 286 -11.70 17.84 -5.32
CA GLN A 286 -10.63 17.33 -6.17
C GLN A 286 -9.81 16.25 -5.43
N ARG A 287 -9.44 16.52 -4.17
CA ARG A 287 -8.74 15.55 -3.31
C ARG A 287 -9.58 14.30 -3.08
N LEU A 288 -10.88 14.45 -2.81
CA LEU A 288 -11.77 13.31 -2.60
C LEU A 288 -11.87 12.43 -3.85
N VAL A 289 -12.00 13.05 -5.04
CA VAL A 289 -12.02 12.33 -6.33
C VAL A 289 -10.72 11.55 -6.52
N LEU A 290 -9.56 12.18 -6.29
CA LEU A 290 -8.27 11.50 -6.37
C LEU A 290 -8.13 10.36 -5.35
N SER A 291 -8.60 10.56 -4.11
CA SER A 291 -8.61 9.55 -3.04
C SER A 291 -9.54 8.36 -3.33
N LYS A 292 -10.50 8.52 -4.24
CA LYS A 292 -11.45 7.48 -4.66
C LYS A 292 -11.14 6.89 -6.02
N ALA A 293 -9.94 7.15 -6.56
CA ALA A 293 -9.46 6.42 -7.72
C ALA A 293 -9.40 4.92 -7.41
N PRO A 294 -9.93 4.04 -8.30
CA PRO A 294 -10.04 2.61 -8.01
C PRO A 294 -8.68 1.89 -8.02
N ASN A 295 -7.70 2.41 -8.76
CA ASN A 295 -6.37 1.83 -8.87
C ASN A 295 -5.33 2.89 -9.26
N LEU A 296 -4.05 2.48 -9.24
CA LEU A 296 -2.93 3.37 -9.57
C LEU A 296 -2.98 3.90 -11.01
N PRO A 297 -3.33 3.10 -12.05
CA PRO A 297 -3.50 3.62 -13.41
C PRO A 297 -4.58 4.72 -13.51
N SER A 298 -5.72 4.55 -12.86
CA SER A 298 -6.80 5.55 -12.86
C SER A 298 -6.38 6.82 -12.13
N LEU A 299 -5.70 6.69 -10.99
CA LEU A 299 -5.11 7.82 -10.29
C LEU A 299 -4.10 8.55 -11.17
N SER A 300 -3.22 7.81 -11.84
CA SER A 300 -2.22 8.36 -12.76
C SER A 300 -2.89 9.13 -13.90
N ALA A 301 -3.92 8.56 -14.53
CA ALA A 301 -4.69 9.22 -15.58
C ALA A 301 -5.33 10.53 -15.09
N LEU A 302 -5.96 10.53 -13.92
CA LEU A 302 -6.55 11.74 -13.33
C LEU A 302 -5.51 12.82 -13.03
N VAL A 303 -4.34 12.41 -12.52
CA VAL A 303 -3.21 13.31 -12.23
C VAL A 303 -2.61 13.89 -13.50
N HIS A 304 -2.52 13.12 -14.59
CA HIS A 304 -1.99 13.60 -15.87
C HIS A 304 -3.01 14.39 -16.70
N ALA A 305 -4.30 14.21 -16.45
CA ALA A 305 -5.36 14.91 -17.18
C ALA A 305 -5.41 16.42 -16.88
N SER A 306 -4.86 16.87 -15.75
CA SER A 306 -4.94 18.28 -15.33
C SER A 306 -3.74 18.72 -14.47
N PRO A 307 -3.11 19.86 -14.76
CA PRO A 307 -2.13 20.49 -13.87
C PRO A 307 -2.69 20.84 -12.48
N GLY A 308 -3.99 21.16 -12.41
CA GLY A 308 -4.71 21.44 -11.16
C GLY A 308 -4.78 20.19 -10.28
N LEU A 309 -5.26 19.08 -10.83
CA LEU A 309 -5.32 17.80 -10.11
C LEU A 309 -3.93 17.27 -9.77
N HIS A 310 -2.95 17.47 -10.64
CA HIS A 310 -1.55 17.16 -10.34
C HIS A 310 -1.06 17.91 -9.10
N ARG A 311 -1.36 19.20 -8.98
CA ARG A 311 -0.99 19.98 -7.80
C ARG A 311 -1.66 19.46 -6.54
N VAL A 312 -2.97 19.19 -6.58
CA VAL A 312 -3.71 18.61 -5.44
C VAL A 312 -3.12 17.26 -5.03
N TYR A 313 -2.77 16.43 -6.01
CA TYR A 313 -2.10 15.15 -5.78
C TYR A 313 -0.73 15.33 -5.12
N VAL A 314 0.13 16.21 -5.63
CA VAL A 314 1.47 16.45 -5.06
C VAL A 314 1.38 16.93 -3.61
N ASP A 315 0.45 17.83 -3.32
CA ASP A 315 0.25 18.41 -1.99
C ASP A 315 -0.34 17.41 -0.99
N ASN A 316 -1.11 16.42 -1.47
CA ASN A 316 -1.82 15.43 -0.63
C ASN A 316 -1.39 13.98 -0.88
N ARG A 317 -0.23 13.78 -1.51
CA ARG A 317 0.19 12.50 -2.11
C ARG A 317 0.10 11.32 -1.15
N MET A 318 0.56 11.51 0.08
CA MET A 318 0.55 10.48 1.12
C MET A 318 -0.87 10.02 1.45
N ALA A 319 -1.79 10.96 1.70
CA ALA A 319 -3.17 10.66 2.07
C ALA A 319 -3.96 10.06 0.90
N ILE A 320 -3.74 10.56 -0.32
CA ILE A 320 -4.38 10.03 -1.53
C ILE A 320 -3.92 8.60 -1.79
N LEU A 321 -2.61 8.34 -1.84
CA LEU A 321 -2.10 6.99 -2.08
C LEU A 321 -2.49 6.02 -0.97
N ARG A 322 -2.50 6.47 0.29
CA ARG A 322 -3.00 5.65 1.40
C ARG A 322 -4.47 5.28 1.19
N SER A 323 -5.32 6.22 0.78
CA SER A 323 -6.73 5.95 0.48
C SER A 323 -6.89 4.96 -0.68
N VAL A 324 -6.12 5.13 -1.75
CA VAL A 324 -6.15 4.22 -2.91
C VAL A 324 -5.64 2.83 -2.54
N LEU A 325 -4.57 2.73 -1.75
CA LEU A 325 -4.05 1.48 -1.23
C LEU A 325 -5.08 0.77 -0.34
N VAL A 326 -5.78 1.52 0.51
CA VAL A 326 -6.84 0.98 1.37
C VAL A 326 -7.96 0.35 0.56
N GLU A 327 -8.40 1.07 -0.46
CA GLU A 327 -9.48 0.61 -1.33
C GLU A 327 -9.04 -0.60 -2.15
N ALA A 328 -7.84 -0.56 -2.77
CA ALA A 328 -7.33 -1.63 -3.61
C ALA A 328 -7.03 -2.93 -2.84
N LEU A 329 -6.60 -2.82 -1.58
CA LEU A 329 -6.23 -3.98 -0.75
C LEU A 329 -7.32 -4.36 0.27
N ASN A 330 -8.55 -3.87 0.08
CA ASN A 330 -9.64 -4.20 0.98
C ASN A 330 -9.84 -5.73 1.04
N GLY A 331 -9.85 -6.30 2.24
CA GLY A 331 -9.91 -7.75 2.45
C GLY A 331 -8.59 -8.52 2.28
N MET A 332 -7.50 -7.88 1.84
CA MET A 332 -6.21 -8.53 1.54
C MET A 332 -4.99 -7.82 2.15
N LEU A 333 -5.21 -6.76 2.93
CA LEU A 333 -4.12 -5.93 3.46
C LEU A 333 -3.11 -6.75 4.26
N VAL A 334 -3.57 -7.70 5.09
CA VAL A 334 -2.68 -8.53 5.91
C VAL A 334 -1.76 -9.35 5.02
N ASP A 335 -2.30 -10.00 3.98
CA ASP A 335 -1.53 -10.81 3.04
C ASP A 335 -0.55 -9.95 2.23
N ALA A 336 -0.99 -8.79 1.74
CA ALA A 336 -0.16 -7.86 0.99
C ALA A 336 1.01 -7.31 1.81
N LEU A 337 0.75 -6.92 3.07
CA LEU A 337 1.80 -6.49 4.01
C LEU A 337 2.70 -7.66 4.39
N GLY A 338 2.17 -8.88 4.55
CA GLY A 338 2.95 -10.08 4.80
C GLY A 338 3.94 -10.36 3.68
N ALA A 339 3.48 -10.30 2.43
CA ALA A 339 4.30 -10.47 1.23
C ALA A 339 5.38 -9.38 1.14
N TYR A 340 5.02 -8.11 1.37
CA TYR A 340 5.98 -7.01 1.36
C TYR A 340 7.06 -7.16 2.45
N ASN A 341 6.64 -7.37 3.70
CA ASN A 341 7.56 -7.49 4.83
C ASN A 341 8.55 -8.65 4.65
N SER A 342 8.07 -9.79 4.16
CA SER A 342 8.92 -10.96 3.87
C SER A 342 9.84 -10.76 2.65
N SER A 343 9.55 -9.83 1.74
CA SER A 343 10.46 -9.47 0.64
C SER A 343 11.55 -8.46 1.02
N THR A 344 11.45 -7.81 2.19
CA THR A 344 12.41 -6.77 2.58
C THR A 344 13.82 -7.34 2.75
N ALA A 345 14.84 -6.56 2.36
CA ALA A 345 16.23 -6.93 2.61
C ALA A 345 16.51 -7.19 4.10
N SER A 346 15.89 -6.42 5.01
CA SER A 346 15.98 -6.65 6.46
C SER A 346 15.47 -8.03 6.88
N PHE A 347 14.38 -8.51 6.28
CA PHE A 347 13.87 -9.85 6.55
C PHE A 347 14.77 -10.92 5.92
N GLN A 348 15.15 -10.73 4.66
CA GLN A 348 16.01 -11.67 3.93
C GLN A 348 17.43 -11.79 4.52
N THR A 349 17.87 -10.77 5.28
CA THR A 349 19.16 -10.74 5.99
C THR A 349 19.05 -11.10 7.47
N ALA A 350 17.84 -11.23 8.03
CA ALA A 350 17.62 -11.67 9.41
C ALA A 350 17.86 -13.18 9.50
N ARG A 351 19.12 -13.54 9.76
CA ARG A 351 19.69 -14.91 9.74
C ARG A 351 19.41 -15.75 10.99
N GLU A 352 18.33 -15.48 11.72
CA GLU A 352 18.02 -16.23 12.94
C GLU A 352 16.68 -16.94 12.77
N GLU A 353 16.69 -18.27 12.92
CA GLU A 353 15.49 -19.11 12.88
C GLU A 353 14.40 -18.59 13.83
N SER A 354 14.82 -18.04 14.98
CA SER A 354 13.93 -17.40 15.96
C SER A 354 13.20 -16.18 15.39
N LEU A 355 13.84 -15.37 14.51
CA LEU A 355 13.23 -14.20 13.88
C LEU A 355 12.23 -14.58 12.79
N LEU A 356 12.50 -15.69 12.09
CA LEU A 356 11.60 -16.29 11.11
C LEU A 356 10.32 -16.79 11.80
N TRP A 357 10.45 -17.61 12.84
CA TRP A 357 9.29 -18.09 13.60
C TRP A 357 8.56 -16.94 14.31
N ALA A 358 9.28 -15.96 14.87
CA ALA A 358 8.65 -14.76 15.45
C ALA A 358 7.96 -13.88 14.40
N PHE A 359 8.43 -13.87 13.15
CA PHE A 359 7.67 -13.25 12.06
C PHE A 359 6.39 -14.03 11.79
N MET A 360 6.47 -15.36 11.68
CA MET A 360 5.31 -16.21 11.40
C MET A 360 4.25 -16.11 12.49
N GLU A 361 4.62 -16.20 13.77
CA GLU A 361 3.69 -16.01 14.90
C GLU A 361 3.01 -14.64 14.84
N ARG A 362 3.76 -13.58 14.51
CA ARG A 362 3.20 -12.23 14.33
C ARG A 362 2.26 -12.13 13.12
N GLN A 363 2.51 -12.88 12.05
CA GLN A 363 1.60 -12.92 10.90
C GLN A 363 0.33 -13.72 11.23
N GLU A 364 0.47 -14.89 11.87
CA GLU A 364 -0.65 -15.70 12.32
C GLU A 364 -1.56 -14.94 13.29
N ALA A 365 -0.98 -14.19 14.22
CA ALA A 365 -1.73 -13.30 15.12
C ALA A 365 -2.56 -12.24 14.37
N LYS A 366 -2.08 -11.74 13.22
CA LYS A 366 -2.82 -10.77 12.41
C LYS A 366 -3.98 -11.40 11.65
N TYR A 367 -3.89 -12.67 11.29
CA TYR A 367 -5.02 -13.39 10.67
C TYR A 367 -6.13 -13.72 11.68
N THR A 368 -5.78 -13.83 12.96
CA THR A 368 -6.74 -14.16 14.03
C THR A 368 -7.33 -12.94 14.73
N THR A 369 -6.66 -11.78 14.68
CA THR A 369 -7.15 -10.55 15.29
C THR A 369 -8.18 -9.86 14.40
N THR A 370 -9.35 -9.54 14.96
CA THR A 370 -10.38 -8.75 14.25
C THR A 370 -9.99 -7.28 14.21
N GLY A 371 -9.86 -6.74 13.00
CA GLY A 371 -9.49 -5.35 12.76
C GLY A 371 -7.98 -5.17 12.61
N THR A 372 -7.50 -5.09 11.37
CA THR A 372 -6.16 -4.60 11.10
C THR A 372 -6.16 -3.11 11.36
N ASP A 373 -5.47 -2.67 12.42
CA ASP A 373 -5.30 -1.25 12.63
C ASP A 373 -4.40 -0.69 11.53
N TRP A 374 -4.92 0.28 10.78
CA TRP A 374 -4.18 0.96 9.71
C TRP A 374 -2.99 1.75 10.25
N THR A 375 -2.74 1.78 11.57
CA THR A 375 -1.62 2.45 12.24
C THR A 375 -0.23 1.96 11.86
N VAL A 376 -0.10 1.05 10.89
CA VAL A 376 1.18 0.77 10.24
C VAL A 376 1.68 2.07 9.58
N ASP A 377 2.80 2.59 10.11
CA ASP A 377 3.55 3.70 9.53
C ASP A 377 4.23 3.24 8.23
N LEU A 378 3.44 3.17 7.15
CA LEU A 378 3.97 2.96 5.80
C LEU A 378 4.55 4.28 5.29
N SER A 379 5.82 4.24 4.85
CA SER A 379 6.39 5.36 4.13
C SER A 379 5.77 5.48 2.73
N LEU A 380 5.93 6.65 2.11
CA LEU A 380 5.47 6.87 0.75
C LEU A 380 6.05 5.83 -0.24
N ASP A 381 7.31 5.47 -0.04
CA ASP A 381 7.99 4.50 -0.88
C ASP A 381 7.37 3.10 -0.70
N ASP A 382 7.07 2.69 0.54
CA ASP A 382 6.43 1.40 0.81
C ASP A 382 5.06 1.30 0.12
N MET A 383 4.25 2.35 0.21
CA MET A 383 2.95 2.39 -0.45
C MET A 383 3.06 2.32 -1.98
N ILE A 384 4.06 2.98 -2.56
CA ILE A 384 4.32 2.92 -4.01
C ILE A 384 4.74 1.51 -4.41
N HIS A 385 5.61 0.85 -3.63
CA HIS A 385 6.03 -0.53 -3.92
C HIS A 385 4.85 -1.50 -3.84
N LEU A 386 4.04 -1.41 -2.78
CA LEU A 386 2.83 -2.23 -2.62
C LEU A 386 1.84 -2.04 -3.77
N LEU A 387 1.52 -0.79 -4.13
CA LEU A 387 0.61 -0.49 -5.23
C LEU A 387 1.15 -0.96 -6.57
N ARG A 388 2.45 -0.80 -6.82
CA ARG A 388 3.09 -1.29 -8.05
C ARG A 388 3.00 -2.81 -8.14
N PHE A 389 3.41 -3.53 -7.09
CA PHE A 389 3.32 -4.98 -7.08
C PHE A 389 1.86 -5.47 -7.23
N HIS A 390 0.91 -4.81 -6.57
CA HIS A 390 -0.51 -5.13 -6.73
C HIS A 390 -0.97 -4.95 -8.19
N THR A 391 -0.68 -3.80 -8.79
CA THR A 391 -1.18 -3.46 -10.13
C THR A 391 -0.44 -4.16 -11.27
N SER A 392 0.88 -4.31 -11.19
CA SER A 392 1.68 -4.91 -12.27
C SER A 392 1.74 -6.43 -12.21
N VAL A 393 1.70 -7.04 -11.02
CA VAL A 393 1.84 -8.48 -10.84
C VAL A 393 0.50 -9.11 -10.47
N ILE A 394 -0.08 -8.69 -9.34
CA ILE A 394 -1.24 -9.39 -8.77
C ILE A 394 -2.48 -9.23 -9.66
N GLU A 395 -2.85 -8.01 -10.07
CA GLU A 395 -3.99 -7.78 -10.96
C GLU A 395 -3.78 -8.45 -12.33
N SER A 396 -2.60 -8.33 -12.93
CA SER A 396 -2.27 -8.95 -14.22
C SER A 396 -2.42 -10.48 -14.18
N LEU A 397 -1.82 -11.12 -13.16
CA LEU A 397 -1.92 -12.56 -12.99
C LEU A 397 -3.33 -13.01 -12.59
N THR A 398 -4.11 -12.19 -11.87
CA THR A 398 -5.49 -12.52 -11.48
C THR A 398 -6.37 -12.75 -12.71
N GLU A 399 -6.31 -11.87 -13.70
CA GLU A 399 -7.10 -12.01 -14.93
C GLU A 399 -6.65 -13.23 -15.75
N ARG A 400 -5.33 -13.48 -15.81
CA ARG A 400 -4.77 -14.65 -16.49
C ARG A 400 -5.16 -15.96 -15.80
N TYR A 401 -5.06 -16.02 -14.47
CA TYR A 401 -5.49 -17.16 -13.66
C TYR A 401 -6.98 -17.43 -13.87
N ALA A 402 -7.82 -16.39 -13.78
CA ALA A 402 -9.26 -16.52 -13.95
C ALA A 402 -9.60 -17.09 -15.33
N THR A 403 -8.97 -16.57 -16.39
CA THR A 403 -9.15 -17.08 -17.76
C THR A 403 -8.75 -18.55 -17.88
N TRP A 404 -7.58 -18.92 -17.33
CA TRP A 404 -7.08 -20.29 -17.34
C TRP A 404 -7.99 -21.26 -16.56
N ALA A 405 -8.41 -20.88 -15.35
CA ALA A 405 -9.23 -21.72 -14.50
C ALA A 405 -10.66 -21.86 -15.03
N LEU A 406 -11.25 -20.78 -15.56
CA LEU A 406 -12.58 -20.81 -16.18
C LEU A 406 -12.62 -21.65 -17.45
N ALA A 407 -11.53 -21.68 -18.23
CA ALA A 407 -11.43 -22.57 -19.40
C ALA A 407 -11.49 -24.06 -19.01
N SER A 408 -11.08 -24.39 -17.78
CA SER A 408 -11.13 -25.74 -17.22
C SER A 408 -12.43 -26.03 -16.45
N LEU A 409 -13.31 -25.05 -16.28
CA LEU A 409 -14.54 -25.20 -15.51
C LEU A 409 -15.50 -26.20 -16.20
N PRO A 410 -16.09 -27.16 -15.44
CA PRO A 410 -17.09 -28.08 -15.98
C PRO A 410 -18.31 -27.33 -16.54
N SER A 411 -18.32 -27.09 -17.85
CA SER A 411 -19.33 -26.27 -18.53
C SER A 411 -20.49 -27.12 -19.04
N SER A 412 -21.72 -26.59 -19.01
CA SER A 412 -22.96 -27.33 -19.33
C SER A 412 -23.35 -27.31 -20.81
N SER A 413 -22.96 -26.29 -21.58
CA SER A 413 -23.02 -26.19 -23.05
C SER A 413 -22.59 -24.78 -23.46
N THR A 414 -22.57 -24.46 -24.76
CA THR A 414 -22.18 -23.16 -25.35
C THR A 414 -22.98 -21.94 -24.86
N ASN A 415 -23.99 -22.11 -24.00
CA ASN A 415 -24.83 -21.05 -23.43
C ASN A 415 -24.65 -20.86 -21.90
N ASP A 416 -23.64 -21.44 -21.28
CA ASP A 416 -23.39 -21.27 -19.84
C ASP A 416 -22.90 -19.84 -19.53
N GLN A 417 -23.84 -18.99 -19.12
CA GLN A 417 -23.56 -17.62 -18.70
C GLN A 417 -22.65 -17.54 -17.45
N ALA A 418 -22.60 -18.60 -16.63
CA ALA A 418 -21.80 -18.62 -15.39
C ALA A 418 -20.28 -18.53 -15.63
N GLY A 419 -19.77 -19.09 -16.74
CA GLY A 419 -18.36 -18.95 -17.13
C GLY A 419 -18.03 -17.61 -17.82
N GLN A 420 -19.06 -16.88 -18.24
CA GLN A 420 -18.95 -15.60 -18.96
C GLN A 420 -19.15 -14.38 -18.05
N GLN A 421 -19.64 -14.59 -16.82
CA GLN A 421 -19.81 -13.52 -15.84
C GLN A 421 -18.43 -13.03 -15.36
N PRO A 422 -18.25 -11.70 -15.20
CA PRO A 422 -17.05 -11.16 -14.58
C PRO A 422 -16.88 -11.72 -13.17
N LEU A 423 -15.65 -11.68 -12.66
CA LEU A 423 -15.36 -12.07 -11.28
C LEU A 423 -16.17 -11.22 -10.32
N SER A 424 -16.76 -11.85 -9.29
CA SER A 424 -17.24 -11.12 -8.14
C SER A 424 -16.07 -10.54 -7.33
N ASP A 425 -16.35 -9.57 -6.46
CA ASP A 425 -15.33 -9.03 -5.55
C ASP A 425 -14.75 -10.13 -4.63
N THR A 426 -15.58 -11.11 -4.23
CA THR A 426 -15.14 -12.21 -3.35
C THR A 426 -14.24 -13.19 -4.09
N GLU A 427 -14.56 -13.54 -5.34
CA GLU A 427 -13.73 -14.43 -6.16
C GLU A 427 -12.39 -13.78 -6.50
N ARG A 428 -12.42 -12.52 -6.93
CA ARG A 428 -11.21 -11.73 -7.19
C ARG A 428 -10.33 -11.67 -5.95
N CYS A 429 -10.92 -11.37 -4.79
CA CYS A 429 -10.19 -11.29 -3.53
C CYS A 429 -9.60 -12.65 -3.10
N ARG A 430 -10.32 -13.77 -3.25
CA ARG A 430 -9.78 -15.12 -2.98
C ARG A 430 -8.55 -15.42 -3.85
N ILE A 431 -8.61 -15.13 -5.15
CA ILE A 431 -7.49 -15.35 -6.08
C ILE A 431 -6.29 -14.48 -5.69
N GLN A 432 -6.49 -13.18 -5.48
CA GLN A 432 -5.42 -12.24 -5.14
C GLN A 432 -4.80 -12.54 -3.78
N ARG A 433 -5.63 -12.92 -2.80
CA ARG A 433 -5.17 -13.39 -1.48
C ARG A 433 -4.29 -14.63 -1.60
N ALA A 434 -4.71 -15.63 -2.39
CA ALA A 434 -3.93 -16.82 -2.65
C ALA A 434 -2.57 -16.51 -3.29
N MET A 435 -2.53 -15.55 -4.22
CA MET A 435 -1.29 -15.05 -4.82
C MET A 435 -0.36 -14.42 -3.79
N TYR A 436 -0.87 -13.53 -2.93
CA TYR A 436 -0.06 -12.96 -1.85
C TYR A 436 0.48 -14.01 -0.90
N ARG A 437 -0.33 -15.01 -0.53
CA ARG A 437 0.08 -16.10 0.35
C ARG A 437 1.11 -17.02 -0.29
N LEU A 438 0.97 -17.31 -1.58
CA LEU A 438 2.02 -18.00 -2.35
C LEU A 438 3.31 -17.17 -2.35
N GLN A 439 3.23 -15.84 -2.54
CA GLN A 439 4.40 -14.97 -2.48
C GLN A 439 5.05 -14.96 -1.09
N ILE A 440 4.28 -14.99 -0.01
CA ILE A 440 4.80 -15.16 1.36
C ILE A 440 5.57 -16.48 1.46
N PHE A 441 4.97 -17.58 0.99
CA PHE A 441 5.62 -18.90 0.99
C PHE A 441 6.93 -18.87 0.18
N CYS A 442 6.94 -18.27 -1.02
CA CYS A 442 8.16 -18.10 -1.81
C CYS A 442 9.22 -17.24 -1.10
N ASN A 443 8.84 -16.16 -0.42
CA ASN A 443 9.80 -15.30 0.28
C ASN A 443 10.40 -15.97 1.53
N VAL A 444 9.62 -16.82 2.20
CA VAL A 444 9.96 -17.48 3.46
C VAL A 444 10.72 -18.79 3.22
N CYS A 445 10.25 -19.60 2.26
CA CYS A 445 10.77 -20.93 1.95
C CYS A 445 11.66 -20.95 0.69
N GLY A 446 11.63 -19.91 -0.14
CA GLY A 446 12.45 -19.80 -1.34
C GLY A 446 13.88 -19.35 -1.05
N SER A 447 14.84 -19.86 -1.82
CA SER A 447 16.26 -19.56 -1.66
C SER A 447 16.63 -18.29 -2.43
N LEU A 448 16.81 -17.16 -1.75
CA LEU A 448 17.31 -15.92 -2.36
C LEU A 448 18.80 -15.72 -2.03
N GLY A 449 19.70 -16.28 -2.84
CA GLY A 449 21.10 -15.85 -2.95
C GLY A 449 22.20 -16.89 -2.63
N GLU A 450 23.33 -16.73 -3.32
CA GLU A 450 24.60 -17.46 -3.17
C GLU A 450 25.25 -17.17 -1.81
N GLU A 451 26.02 -18.14 -1.30
CA GLU A 451 26.66 -18.17 0.03
C GLU A 451 25.70 -18.20 1.24
N ARG A 452 25.11 -19.35 1.57
CA ARG A 452 24.53 -19.56 2.91
C ARG A 452 24.94 -20.93 3.47
N SER A 453 25.32 -20.96 4.75
CA SER A 453 25.55 -22.20 5.49
C SER A 453 24.23 -22.98 5.65
N SER A 454 24.29 -24.29 5.43
CA SER A 454 23.20 -25.27 5.48
C SER A 454 22.57 -25.52 6.86
N ARG A 455 22.68 -24.57 7.80
CA ARG A 455 22.24 -24.75 9.20
C ARG A 455 21.10 -23.81 9.64
N GLU A 456 20.64 -22.91 8.77
CA GLU A 456 19.74 -21.79 9.15
C GLU A 456 18.58 -21.60 8.14
N ARG A 457 18.21 -22.61 7.36
CA ARG A 457 17.17 -22.55 6.32
C ARG A 457 15.99 -23.47 6.67
N ILE A 458 14.77 -23.10 6.24
CA ILE A 458 13.62 -24.03 6.16
C ILE A 458 13.94 -25.07 5.07
N GLU A 459 14.70 -26.08 5.45
CA GLU A 459 15.23 -27.07 4.52
C GLU A 459 14.31 -28.28 4.38
N ASP A 460 13.61 -28.68 5.44
CA ASP A 460 12.72 -29.84 5.42
C ASP A 460 11.27 -29.48 5.05
N ASN A 461 10.53 -30.49 4.61
CA ASN A 461 9.13 -30.36 4.21
C ASN A 461 8.20 -30.10 5.41
N ILE A 462 8.62 -30.46 6.63
CA ILE A 462 7.83 -30.27 7.85
C ILE A 462 7.76 -28.79 8.21
N ASP A 463 8.89 -28.08 8.21
CA ASP A 463 8.93 -26.65 8.49
C ASP A 463 8.24 -25.84 7.39
N ARG A 464 8.36 -26.25 6.11
CA ARG A 464 7.54 -25.66 5.03
C ARG A 464 6.04 -25.88 5.27
N LEU A 465 5.65 -27.06 5.74
CA LEU A 465 4.25 -27.35 6.06
C LEU A 465 3.78 -26.53 7.26
N ARG A 466 4.65 -26.25 8.24
CA ARG A 466 4.37 -25.34 9.35
C ARG A 466 4.15 -23.91 8.87
N VAL A 467 4.86 -23.46 7.83
CA VAL A 467 4.57 -22.17 7.15
C VAL A 467 3.17 -22.15 6.55
N LEU A 468 2.79 -23.18 5.80
CA LEU A 468 1.44 -23.27 5.24
C LEU A 468 0.37 -23.36 6.33
N SER A 469 0.68 -23.98 7.46
CA SER A 469 -0.25 -24.18 8.58
C SER A 469 -0.69 -22.88 9.28
N MET A 470 -0.08 -21.72 8.97
CA MET A 470 -0.63 -20.42 9.36
C MET A 470 -2.03 -20.18 8.77
N PHE A 471 -2.33 -20.77 7.62
CA PHE A 471 -3.59 -20.60 6.88
C PHE A 471 -4.55 -21.78 7.12
N LEU A 472 -5.85 -21.54 6.92
CA LEU A 472 -6.87 -22.59 7.01
C LEU A 472 -6.74 -23.56 5.84
N ALA A 473 -7.22 -24.80 5.99
CA ALA A 473 -6.99 -25.84 4.98
C ALA A 473 -7.53 -25.48 3.57
N TRP A 474 -8.69 -24.83 3.48
CA TRP A 474 -9.22 -24.36 2.19
C TRP A 474 -8.40 -23.19 1.63
N GLU A 475 -7.81 -22.36 2.47
CA GLU A 475 -6.92 -21.27 2.06
C GLU A 475 -5.58 -21.80 1.54
N ILE A 476 -5.09 -22.91 2.10
CA ILE A 476 -3.93 -23.61 1.56
C ILE A 476 -4.26 -24.19 0.19
N GLU A 477 -5.46 -24.74 -0.01
CA GLU A 477 -5.87 -25.17 -1.36
C GLU A 477 -6.03 -24.01 -2.35
N GLU A 478 -6.42 -22.81 -1.90
CA GLU A 478 -6.39 -21.62 -2.75
C GLU A 478 -4.96 -21.37 -3.26
N ILE A 479 -3.95 -21.45 -2.36
CA ILE A 479 -2.52 -21.32 -2.71
C ILE A 479 -2.12 -22.42 -3.72
N LEU A 480 -2.51 -23.67 -3.48
CA LEU A 480 -2.17 -24.80 -4.35
C LEU A 480 -2.82 -24.70 -5.74
N CYS A 481 -3.99 -24.09 -5.87
CA CYS A 481 -4.59 -23.80 -7.17
C CYS A 481 -3.74 -22.78 -7.96
N VAL A 482 -3.28 -21.70 -7.30
CA VAL A 482 -2.38 -20.71 -7.93
C VAL A 482 -1.02 -21.32 -8.24
N HIS A 483 -0.51 -22.20 -7.38
CA HIS A 483 0.72 -22.95 -7.65
C HIS A 483 0.59 -23.80 -8.91
N ARG A 484 -0.50 -24.58 -9.06
CA ARG A 484 -0.75 -25.39 -10.26
C ARG A 484 -0.83 -24.53 -11.52
N PHE A 485 -1.45 -23.35 -11.44
CA PHE A 485 -1.45 -22.39 -12.54
C PHE A 485 -0.04 -21.94 -12.92
N ALA A 486 0.78 -21.55 -11.93
CA ALA A 486 2.17 -21.15 -12.17
C ALA A 486 3.00 -22.29 -12.76
N GLU A 487 2.81 -23.51 -12.26
CA GLU A 487 3.46 -24.72 -12.74
C GLU A 487 3.16 -24.96 -14.22
N ASP A 488 1.88 -24.92 -14.63
CA ASP A 488 1.48 -25.13 -16.02
C ASP A 488 2.09 -24.07 -16.96
N ILE A 489 2.08 -22.80 -16.55
CA ILE A 489 2.74 -21.72 -17.32
C ILE A 489 4.24 -21.97 -17.44
N TYR A 490 4.94 -22.25 -16.34
CA TYR A 490 6.37 -22.49 -16.39
C TYR A 490 6.70 -23.73 -17.19
N ARG A 491 5.87 -24.77 -17.16
CA ARG A 491 6.07 -25.96 -18.00
C ARG A 491 6.06 -25.59 -19.48
N ASP A 492 5.15 -24.73 -19.89
CA ASP A 492 5.08 -24.25 -21.28
C ASP A 492 6.25 -23.35 -21.64
N ILE A 493 6.66 -22.44 -20.75
CA ILE A 493 7.84 -21.59 -20.95
C ILE A 493 9.12 -22.44 -21.05
N LEU A 494 9.31 -23.40 -20.14
CA LEU A 494 10.48 -24.28 -20.13
C LEU A 494 10.55 -25.13 -21.41
N ARG A 495 9.42 -25.59 -21.94
CA ARG A 495 9.38 -26.25 -23.26
C ARG A 495 9.81 -25.33 -24.39
N GLN A 496 9.36 -24.08 -24.38
CA GLN A 496 9.72 -23.08 -25.40
C GLN A 496 11.22 -22.79 -25.41
N VAL A 497 11.84 -22.68 -24.22
CA VAL A 497 13.28 -22.40 -24.10
C VAL A 497 14.15 -23.65 -24.03
N ALA A 498 13.58 -24.86 -23.97
CA ALA A 498 14.33 -26.12 -23.79
C ALA A 498 15.42 -26.34 -24.82
N TRP A 499 15.14 -25.96 -26.08
CA TRP A 499 16.14 -25.94 -27.15
C TRP A 499 17.38 -25.22 -26.62
N ASP A 500 17.24 -23.95 -26.25
CA ASP A 500 18.33 -23.03 -25.95
C ASP A 500 19.26 -23.44 -24.82
N PHE A 501 18.83 -24.39 -23.98
CA PHE A 501 19.61 -24.93 -22.88
C PHE A 501 20.29 -26.26 -23.21
N ASN A 502 20.00 -26.86 -24.37
CA ASN A 502 20.63 -28.10 -24.82
C ASN A 502 22.05 -27.84 -25.35
N GLU A 503 23.00 -27.69 -24.43
CA GLU A 503 24.42 -27.40 -24.73
C GLU A 503 25.05 -28.44 -25.65
N ALA A 504 24.63 -29.70 -25.57
CA ALA A 504 25.13 -30.79 -26.40
C ALA A 504 24.67 -30.73 -27.87
N ARG A 505 23.49 -30.15 -28.14
CA ARG A 505 22.92 -30.08 -29.51
C ARG A 505 22.96 -28.69 -30.11
N ASN A 506 23.14 -27.62 -29.32
CA ASN A 506 23.17 -26.24 -29.82
C ASN A 506 24.41 -25.89 -30.62
N PRO A 507 24.25 -25.48 -31.89
CA PRO A 507 25.32 -24.84 -32.64
C PRO A 507 25.96 -23.65 -31.91
N LYS A 508 25.19 -22.92 -31.09
CA LYS A 508 25.71 -21.78 -30.31
C LYS A 508 26.73 -22.19 -29.24
N TYR A 509 26.82 -23.49 -28.93
CA TYR A 509 27.72 -24.06 -27.92
C TYR A 509 28.78 -25.00 -28.50
N HIS A 510 28.90 -25.12 -29.84
CA HIS A 510 29.86 -26.01 -30.51
C HIS A 510 31.35 -25.81 -30.14
N ASN A 511 31.69 -24.67 -29.51
CA ASN A 511 33.06 -24.38 -29.06
C ASN A 511 33.30 -24.73 -27.57
N LEU A 512 32.30 -25.25 -26.86
CA LEU A 512 32.46 -25.73 -25.49
C LEU A 512 32.91 -27.20 -25.52
N ASP A 513 33.82 -27.56 -24.62
CA ASP A 513 34.24 -28.95 -24.44
C ASP A 513 33.02 -29.79 -24.01
N VAL A 514 32.72 -30.88 -24.72
CA VAL A 514 31.57 -31.76 -24.47
C VAL A 514 31.58 -32.32 -23.04
N THR A 515 32.74 -32.35 -22.38
CA THR A 515 32.88 -32.74 -20.98
C THR A 515 32.44 -31.67 -19.96
N SER A 516 32.07 -30.46 -20.42
CA SER A 516 31.64 -29.33 -19.60
C SER A 516 30.12 -29.06 -19.61
N VAL A 517 29.34 -29.90 -20.29
CA VAL A 517 27.87 -29.77 -20.39
C VAL A 517 27.26 -29.81 -18.99
N ASN A 518 26.51 -28.77 -18.64
CA ASN A 518 25.79 -28.75 -17.37
C ASN A 518 24.49 -29.55 -17.49
N GLU A 519 24.50 -30.83 -17.11
CA GLU A 519 23.31 -31.71 -17.15
C GLU A 519 22.12 -31.15 -16.35
N ASP A 520 22.36 -30.34 -15.31
CA ASP A 520 21.30 -29.69 -14.53
C ASP A 520 20.52 -28.63 -15.35
N LEU A 521 21.09 -28.17 -16.47
CA LEU A 521 20.42 -27.27 -17.42
C LEU A 521 19.67 -28.02 -18.53
N LEU A 522 19.71 -29.36 -18.57
CA LEU A 522 18.83 -30.13 -19.45
C LEU A 522 17.39 -30.03 -18.91
N LEU A 523 16.61 -29.15 -19.52
CA LEU A 523 15.24 -28.85 -19.10
C LEU A 523 14.27 -29.97 -19.44
N ILE A 524 14.56 -30.78 -20.47
CA ILE A 524 13.73 -31.91 -20.89
C ILE A 524 14.58 -33.17 -20.88
N HIS A 525 14.12 -34.16 -20.10
CA HIS A 525 14.68 -35.51 -20.06
C HIS A 525 13.86 -36.44 -20.95
N ASN A 526 14.54 -37.36 -21.61
CA ASN A 526 13.89 -38.33 -22.48
C ASN A 526 13.33 -39.50 -21.65
N ASP A 527 12.02 -39.69 -21.66
CA ASP A 527 11.31 -40.83 -21.05
C ASP A 527 10.75 -41.81 -22.10
N GLY A 528 11.12 -41.65 -23.38
CA GLY A 528 10.59 -42.43 -24.49
C GLY A 528 9.26 -41.91 -25.05
N THR A 529 8.71 -40.82 -24.51
CA THR A 529 7.58 -40.10 -25.13
C THR A 529 8.06 -39.12 -26.19
N GLU A 530 7.17 -38.67 -27.07
CA GLU A 530 7.47 -37.69 -28.12
C GLU A 530 7.96 -36.34 -27.58
N HIS A 531 7.56 -35.98 -26.34
CA HIS A 531 7.83 -34.67 -25.76
C HIS A 531 8.82 -34.69 -24.59
N GLY A 532 9.17 -35.87 -24.06
CA GLY A 532 9.95 -35.99 -22.83
C GLY A 532 9.22 -35.43 -21.61
N TYR A 533 9.90 -35.46 -20.45
CA TYR A 533 9.40 -34.81 -19.23
C TYR A 533 10.31 -33.66 -18.80
N ILE A 534 9.70 -32.64 -18.20
CA ILE A 534 10.41 -31.45 -17.72
C ILE A 534 11.17 -31.79 -16.44
N ASN A 535 12.42 -31.35 -16.38
CA ASN A 535 13.28 -31.49 -15.21
C ASN A 535 12.63 -30.84 -13.98
N PRO A 536 12.22 -31.63 -12.96
CA PRO A 536 11.53 -31.10 -11.79
C PRO A 536 12.37 -30.11 -11.00
N ARG A 537 13.70 -30.25 -10.98
CA ARG A 537 14.59 -29.32 -10.28
C ARG A 537 14.56 -27.94 -10.91
N SER A 538 14.60 -27.87 -12.24
CA SER A 538 14.54 -26.61 -12.97
C SER A 538 13.17 -25.93 -12.80
N LEU A 539 12.09 -26.71 -12.81
CA LEU A 539 10.74 -26.22 -12.57
C LEU A 539 10.58 -25.67 -11.14
N ASN A 540 11.03 -26.42 -10.14
CA ASN A 540 11.01 -25.97 -8.74
C ASN A 540 11.88 -24.74 -8.51
N ALA A 541 13.03 -24.63 -9.19
CA ALA A 541 13.90 -23.46 -9.11
C ALA A 541 13.19 -22.17 -9.54
N VAL A 542 12.43 -22.19 -10.64
CA VAL A 542 11.68 -21.00 -11.09
C VAL A 542 10.43 -20.73 -10.25
N LEU A 543 9.73 -21.77 -9.77
CA LEU A 543 8.57 -21.62 -8.88
C LEU A 543 8.95 -20.97 -7.54
N ARG A 544 10.17 -21.22 -7.04
CA ARG A 544 10.71 -20.61 -5.82
C ARG A 544 10.93 -19.10 -5.92
N CYS A 545 11.10 -18.55 -7.12
CA CYS A 545 11.38 -17.13 -7.31
C CYS A 545 10.14 -16.23 -7.10
N GLY A 546 8.95 -16.81 -6.94
CA GLY A 546 7.71 -16.07 -6.70
C GLY A 546 7.07 -15.49 -7.96
N LEU A 547 6.07 -14.63 -7.74
CA LEU A 547 5.13 -14.18 -8.76
C LEU A 547 5.68 -13.08 -9.68
N GLN A 548 6.67 -12.31 -9.22
CA GLN A 548 7.30 -11.29 -10.07
C GLN A 548 7.95 -11.94 -11.29
N LEU A 549 8.74 -13.01 -11.09
CA LEU A 549 9.35 -13.76 -12.19
C LEU A 549 8.28 -14.33 -13.14
N LEU A 550 7.20 -14.88 -12.60
CA LEU A 550 6.12 -15.45 -13.40
C LEU A 550 5.47 -14.38 -14.28
N SER A 551 5.15 -13.22 -13.69
CA SER A 551 4.58 -12.08 -14.41
C SER A 551 5.53 -11.57 -15.49
N ASP A 552 6.81 -11.38 -15.17
CA ASP A 552 7.80 -10.89 -16.12
C ASP A 552 8.02 -11.86 -17.27
N ALA A 553 8.06 -13.17 -16.98
CA ALA A 553 8.26 -14.20 -17.99
C ALA A 553 7.06 -14.32 -18.96
N VAL A 554 5.84 -14.15 -18.46
CA VAL A 554 4.62 -14.18 -19.28
C VAL A 554 4.49 -12.94 -20.18
N GLU A 555 4.95 -11.79 -19.71
CA GLU A 555 4.93 -10.54 -20.50
C GLU A 555 6.13 -10.42 -21.45
N MET A 556 7.16 -11.26 -21.30
CA MET A 556 8.38 -11.21 -22.11
C MET A 556 8.13 -11.68 -23.54
N LYS A 557 8.21 -10.75 -24.50
CA LYS A 557 8.04 -11.02 -25.94
C LYS A 557 9.33 -11.39 -26.66
N ASP A 558 10.47 -11.01 -26.08
CA ASP A 558 11.80 -11.28 -26.66
C ASP A 558 12.31 -12.63 -26.18
N HIS A 559 12.51 -13.56 -27.12
CA HIS A 559 12.91 -14.93 -26.81
C HIS A 559 14.29 -15.03 -26.17
N GLU A 560 15.27 -14.24 -26.61
CA GLU A 560 16.62 -14.29 -26.02
C GLU A 560 16.61 -13.77 -24.59
N GLN A 561 15.85 -12.69 -24.33
CA GLN A 561 15.69 -12.17 -22.97
C GLN A 561 14.95 -13.16 -22.07
N LEU A 562 13.93 -13.87 -22.58
CA LEU A 562 13.25 -14.94 -21.86
C LEU A 562 14.21 -16.07 -21.49
N VAL A 563 15.03 -16.53 -22.45
CA VAL A 563 16.06 -17.56 -22.22
C VAL A 563 17.04 -17.11 -21.13
N MET A 564 17.55 -15.88 -21.20
CA MET A 564 18.48 -15.35 -20.20
C MET A 564 17.84 -15.25 -18.81
N MET A 565 16.59 -14.78 -18.74
CA MET A 565 15.82 -14.69 -17.50
C MET A 565 15.63 -16.07 -16.86
N MET A 566 15.15 -17.05 -17.63
CA MET A 566 14.97 -18.42 -17.15
C MET A 566 16.31 -19.03 -16.71
N ARG A 567 17.40 -18.80 -17.45
CA ARG A 567 18.72 -19.32 -17.08
C ARG A 567 19.18 -18.74 -15.75
N SER A 568 19.03 -17.44 -15.56
CA SER A 568 19.38 -16.78 -14.31
C SER A 568 18.54 -17.32 -13.15
N ALA A 569 17.22 -17.44 -13.32
CA ALA A 569 16.33 -17.93 -12.28
C ALA A 569 16.65 -19.38 -11.88
N ILE A 570 16.89 -20.24 -12.87
CA ILE A 570 17.23 -21.65 -12.65
C ILE A 570 18.58 -21.78 -11.90
N VAL A 571 19.61 -21.07 -12.34
CA VAL A 571 20.93 -21.11 -11.70
C VAL A 571 20.86 -20.58 -10.26
N SER A 572 20.23 -19.42 -10.06
CA SER A 572 20.07 -18.84 -8.73
C SER A 572 19.19 -19.71 -7.80
N GLY A 573 18.16 -20.36 -8.35
CA GLY A 573 17.24 -21.22 -7.60
C GLY A 573 17.81 -22.60 -7.24
N MET A 574 18.81 -23.09 -7.99
CA MET A 574 19.49 -24.36 -7.69
C MET A 574 20.58 -24.24 -6.61
N GLY A 575 21.26 -23.09 -6.50
CA GLY A 575 22.33 -22.87 -5.51
C GLY A 575 23.59 -23.75 -5.74
N GLU A 576 24.58 -23.67 -4.83
CA GLU A 576 25.87 -24.40 -4.94
C GLU A 576 25.82 -25.89 -4.57
N HIS A 577 24.70 -26.40 -4.04
CA HIS A 577 24.62 -27.78 -3.56
C HIS A 577 24.19 -28.75 -4.67
N ARG A 578 25.18 -29.27 -5.41
CA ARG A 578 25.05 -30.43 -6.33
C ARG A 578 24.75 -31.77 -5.63
N GLY A 579 24.23 -31.77 -4.40
CA GLY A 579 24.04 -32.95 -3.57
C GLY A 579 22.57 -33.30 -3.34
N SER A 580 22.22 -34.56 -3.64
CA SER A 580 21.07 -35.40 -3.24
C SER A 580 19.95 -34.80 -2.35
N TYR A 581 19.33 -33.69 -2.73
CA TYR A 581 18.05 -33.25 -2.15
C TYR A 581 16.99 -33.20 -3.26
N GLY A 582 15.78 -33.64 -2.91
CA GLY A 582 14.76 -34.13 -3.81
C GLY A 582 14.00 -33.03 -4.53
N ASN A 583 12.83 -33.39 -5.04
CA ASN A 583 11.88 -32.51 -5.71
C ASN A 583 11.16 -31.56 -4.72
N ASP A 584 11.82 -31.23 -3.60
CA ASP A 584 11.23 -30.70 -2.37
C ASP A 584 10.72 -29.26 -2.55
N TRP A 585 9.52 -29.10 -3.08
CA TRP A 585 8.81 -27.83 -3.12
C TRP A 585 7.44 -27.96 -2.47
N ILE A 586 6.46 -27.16 -2.89
CA ILE A 586 5.17 -27.11 -2.23
C ILE A 586 4.38 -28.42 -2.36
N ASP A 587 4.53 -29.17 -3.46
CA ASP A 587 3.83 -30.44 -3.66
C ASP A 587 4.35 -31.50 -2.65
N ASP A 588 5.67 -31.65 -2.52
CA ASP A 588 6.30 -32.52 -1.52
C ASP A 588 5.99 -32.07 -0.08
N THR A 589 5.83 -30.76 0.14
CA THR A 589 5.45 -30.18 1.44
C THR A 589 4.07 -30.62 1.91
N VAL A 590 3.14 -30.86 0.99
CA VAL A 590 1.75 -31.21 1.29
C VAL A 590 1.46 -32.70 1.10
N GLU A 591 2.50 -33.54 1.03
CA GLU A 591 2.34 -34.99 1.00
C GLU A 591 1.72 -35.57 2.28
N GLU A 592 1.07 -36.72 2.15
CA GLU A 592 0.41 -37.41 3.25
C GLU A 592 1.37 -37.70 4.42
N LEU A 593 2.57 -38.22 4.14
CA LEU A 593 3.54 -38.56 5.18
C LEU A 593 3.98 -37.33 5.97
N VAL A 594 4.25 -36.22 5.28
CA VAL A 594 4.64 -34.95 5.92
C VAL A 594 3.49 -34.42 6.79
N GLN A 595 2.25 -34.53 6.32
CA GLN A 595 1.07 -34.16 7.11
C GLN A 595 0.87 -35.04 8.35
N LEU A 596 1.09 -36.35 8.24
CA LEU A 596 1.01 -37.28 9.36
C LEU A 596 2.10 -37.00 10.40
N GLU A 597 3.34 -36.80 9.96
CA GLU A 597 4.47 -36.47 10.83
C GLU A 597 4.24 -35.14 11.56
N ARG A 598 3.79 -34.11 10.83
CA ARG A 598 3.42 -32.82 11.42
C ARG A 598 2.32 -32.96 12.47
N ARG A 599 1.29 -33.79 12.23
CA ARG A 599 0.22 -34.04 13.22
C ARG A 599 0.75 -34.75 14.47
N GLY A 600 1.70 -35.67 14.31
CA GLY A 600 2.34 -36.37 15.43
C GLY A 600 3.24 -35.47 16.28
N GLY A 601 3.94 -34.52 15.67
CA GLY A 601 4.76 -33.55 16.38
C GLY A 601 3.99 -32.33 16.93
N TRP A 602 2.98 -31.86 16.19
CA TRP A 602 2.25 -30.61 16.46
C TRP A 602 0.75 -30.75 16.18
N TYR A 603 0.05 -31.45 17.08
CA TYR A 603 -1.40 -31.58 17.02
C TYR A 603 -2.12 -30.26 17.34
N SER A 604 -2.94 -29.77 16.42
CA SER A 604 -3.61 -28.47 16.53
C SER A 604 -5.11 -28.58 16.86
N GLN A 605 -5.73 -27.46 17.24
CA GLN A 605 -7.19 -27.38 17.38
C GLN A 605 -7.94 -27.70 16.07
N ARG A 606 -7.29 -27.49 14.91
CA ARG A 606 -7.84 -27.81 13.60
C ARG A 606 -7.82 -29.31 13.34
N ASP A 607 -6.78 -30.01 13.78
CA ASP A 607 -6.73 -31.47 13.73
C ASP A 607 -7.81 -32.06 14.66
N SER A 608 -7.96 -31.52 15.86
CA SER A 608 -9.07 -31.86 16.77
C SER A 608 -10.44 -31.62 16.14
N ALA A 609 -10.65 -30.49 15.48
CA ALA A 609 -11.91 -30.21 14.79
C ALA A 609 -12.25 -31.24 13.70
N GLN A 610 -11.23 -31.73 12.98
CA GLN A 610 -11.37 -32.80 12.00
C GLN A 610 -11.70 -34.13 12.68
N ASP A 611 -10.95 -34.53 13.71
CA ASP A 611 -11.12 -35.84 14.35
C ASP A 611 -12.50 -35.96 15.03
N PHE A 612 -13.00 -34.86 15.60
CA PHE A 612 -14.35 -34.77 16.16
C PHE A 612 -15.46 -34.51 15.13
N ARG A 613 -15.15 -34.49 13.83
CA ARG A 613 -16.12 -34.26 12.75
C ARG A 613 -16.99 -33.02 12.98
N LYS A 614 -16.38 -31.93 13.45
CA LYS A 614 -17.12 -30.68 13.67
C LYS A 614 -17.83 -30.27 12.39
N LYS A 615 -19.06 -29.79 12.50
CA LYS A 615 -19.82 -29.33 11.33
C LYS A 615 -19.21 -28.05 10.76
N MET A 616 -19.19 -27.98 9.44
CA MET A 616 -18.65 -26.85 8.68
C MET A 616 -19.70 -26.46 7.63
N PRO A 617 -20.78 -25.78 8.05
CA PRO A 617 -21.82 -25.35 7.12
C PRO A 617 -21.32 -24.24 6.20
N PHE A 618 -21.86 -24.17 4.99
CA PHE A 618 -21.66 -23.04 4.10
C PHE A 618 -22.49 -21.85 4.59
N ASN A 619 -21.82 -20.74 4.92
CA ASN A 619 -22.44 -19.53 5.48
C ASN A 619 -22.44 -18.35 4.49
N GLY A 620 -22.56 -18.67 3.20
CA GLY A 620 -22.50 -17.69 2.11
C GLY A 620 -21.07 -17.39 1.65
N ASP A 621 -20.98 -16.65 0.55
CA ASP A 621 -19.71 -16.27 -0.07
C ASP A 621 -19.06 -15.13 0.72
N ARG A 622 -18.29 -15.52 1.74
CA ARG A 622 -17.52 -14.63 2.60
C ARG A 622 -16.04 -15.00 2.55
N LEU A 623 -15.17 -14.03 2.78
CA LEU A 623 -13.71 -14.23 2.79
C LEU A 623 -13.23 -14.99 4.03
N ASP A 624 -13.97 -14.90 5.14
CA ASP A 624 -13.68 -15.54 6.43
C ASP A 624 -14.29 -16.95 6.58
N SER A 625 -14.95 -17.45 5.54
CA SER A 625 -15.69 -18.71 5.56
C SER A 625 -15.25 -19.61 4.41
N PRO A 626 -15.36 -20.95 4.55
CA PRO A 626 -15.01 -21.86 3.48
C PRO A 626 -15.96 -21.69 2.28
N PRO A 627 -15.45 -21.76 1.03
CA PRO A 627 -16.27 -21.71 -0.17
C PRO A 627 -17.17 -22.95 -0.27
N LEU A 628 -18.29 -22.84 -0.98
CA LEU A 628 -19.26 -23.93 -1.10
C LEU A 628 -18.62 -25.22 -1.64
N ALA A 629 -17.71 -25.14 -2.61
CA ALA A 629 -17.04 -26.30 -3.18
C ALA A 629 -16.25 -27.11 -2.13
N TRP A 630 -15.56 -26.43 -1.21
CA TRP A 630 -14.84 -27.06 -0.10
C TRP A 630 -15.80 -27.79 0.86
N VAL A 631 -16.91 -27.12 1.18
CA VAL A 631 -17.97 -27.69 2.04
C VAL A 631 -18.59 -28.93 1.40
N LEU A 632 -18.84 -28.90 0.08
CA LEU A 632 -19.38 -30.03 -0.67
C LEU A 632 -18.40 -31.21 -0.71
N PHE A 633 -17.14 -30.96 -1.07
CA PHE A 633 -16.11 -32.00 -1.13
C PHE A 633 -15.98 -32.73 0.20
N TRP A 634 -15.99 -32.00 1.33
CA TRP A 634 -15.89 -32.59 2.67
C TRP A 634 -17.22 -32.96 3.33
N GLN A 635 -18.32 -32.96 2.57
CA GLN A 635 -19.66 -33.39 3.00
C GLN A 635 -20.19 -32.63 4.23
N GLY A 636 -19.88 -31.33 4.35
CA GLY A 636 -20.32 -30.48 5.45
C GLY A 636 -19.62 -30.72 6.80
N GLU A 637 -18.55 -31.51 6.81
CA GLU A 637 -17.72 -31.76 7.98
C GLU A 637 -16.35 -31.11 7.83
N TYR A 638 -15.80 -30.64 8.94
CA TYR A 638 -14.50 -30.00 8.98
C TYR A 638 -13.41 -30.95 8.47
N SER A 639 -12.47 -30.40 7.69
CA SER A 639 -11.27 -31.11 7.25
C SER A 639 -10.06 -30.19 7.36
N ASN A 640 -8.98 -30.77 7.86
CA ASN A 640 -7.64 -30.20 7.91
C ASN A 640 -6.67 -31.00 7.00
N LEU A 641 -7.21 -31.76 6.05
CA LEU A 641 -6.46 -32.46 5.02
C LEU A 641 -6.31 -31.56 3.79
N ILE A 642 -5.11 -31.53 3.22
CA ILE A 642 -4.71 -30.67 2.09
C ILE A 642 -3.88 -31.49 1.10
N GLY A 643 -3.47 -30.91 -0.03
CA GLY A 643 -2.49 -31.51 -0.93
C GLY A 643 -2.99 -32.83 -1.52
N ASN A 644 -2.28 -33.91 -1.24
CA ASN A 644 -2.55 -35.23 -1.84
C ASN A 644 -3.95 -35.80 -1.50
N PHE A 645 -4.65 -35.22 -0.52
CA PHE A 645 -6.04 -35.55 -0.21
C PHE A 645 -7.07 -34.81 -1.10
N ILE A 646 -6.63 -33.91 -1.98
CA ILE A 646 -7.50 -33.21 -2.93
C ILE A 646 -7.05 -33.57 -4.36
N PRO A 647 -7.96 -34.05 -5.21
CA PRO A 647 -7.65 -34.38 -6.61
C PRO A 647 -7.08 -33.19 -7.38
N GLU A 648 -5.99 -33.42 -8.13
CA GLU A 648 -5.36 -32.40 -8.99
C GLU A 648 -6.37 -31.78 -9.97
N ALA A 649 -7.29 -32.59 -10.50
CA ALA A 649 -8.31 -32.15 -11.43
C ALA A 649 -9.18 -31.01 -10.88
N LEU A 650 -9.37 -30.93 -9.56
CA LEU A 650 -10.11 -29.84 -8.92
C LEU A 650 -9.33 -28.53 -8.87
N ARG A 651 -7.99 -28.60 -8.79
CA ARG A 651 -7.12 -27.42 -8.78
C ARG A 651 -7.08 -26.72 -10.14
N ARG A 652 -7.17 -27.48 -11.24
CA ARG A 652 -7.11 -26.93 -12.61
C ARG A 652 -8.22 -25.93 -12.92
N TRP A 653 -9.39 -26.09 -12.32
CA TRP A 653 -10.46 -25.11 -12.45
C TRP A 653 -10.62 -24.27 -11.19
N GLY A 654 -9.70 -24.33 -10.23
CA GLY A 654 -9.71 -23.48 -9.04
C GLY A 654 -10.94 -23.68 -8.16
N PHE A 655 -11.34 -24.91 -7.86
CA PHE A 655 -12.63 -25.23 -7.23
C PHE A 655 -12.98 -24.42 -5.98
N VAL A 656 -11.99 -24.00 -5.18
CA VAL A 656 -12.16 -23.19 -3.97
C VAL A 656 -12.24 -21.68 -4.21
N MET A 657 -12.02 -21.21 -5.43
CA MET A 657 -12.00 -19.77 -5.73
C MET A 657 -13.40 -19.19 -5.92
N TRP A 658 -14.34 -20.01 -6.36
CA TRP A 658 -15.60 -19.53 -6.93
C TRP A 658 -16.71 -19.36 -5.91
N ASP A 659 -17.57 -18.38 -6.19
CA ASP A 659 -18.79 -18.19 -5.43
C ASP A 659 -19.81 -19.28 -5.73
N ALA A 660 -20.73 -19.50 -4.79
CA ALA A 660 -21.77 -20.51 -4.92
C ALA A 660 -22.60 -20.35 -6.20
N ALA A 661 -22.79 -19.12 -6.66
CA ALA A 661 -23.53 -18.81 -7.89
C ALA A 661 -22.83 -19.33 -9.16
N ARG A 662 -21.49 -19.43 -9.16
CA ARG A 662 -20.71 -19.93 -10.29
C ARG A 662 -20.63 -21.46 -10.33
N LEU A 663 -20.87 -22.12 -9.20
CA LEU A 663 -20.90 -23.58 -9.10
C LEU A 663 -22.20 -24.17 -9.68
N ASN A 664 -22.20 -24.38 -11.00
CA ASN A 664 -23.29 -25.05 -11.71
C ASN A 664 -23.42 -26.54 -11.29
N SER A 665 -24.46 -27.22 -11.79
CA SER A 665 -24.71 -28.62 -11.47
C SER A 665 -23.59 -29.58 -11.90
N ARG A 666 -22.86 -29.26 -12.99
CA ARG A 666 -21.73 -30.08 -13.45
C ARG A 666 -20.49 -29.92 -12.60
N ALA A 667 -20.22 -28.71 -12.10
CA ALA A 667 -19.14 -28.48 -11.14
C ALA A 667 -19.38 -29.28 -9.85
N LYS A 668 -20.62 -29.29 -9.35
CA LYS A 668 -21.02 -30.12 -8.19
C LYS A 668 -20.86 -31.61 -8.49
N ALA A 669 -21.37 -32.08 -9.63
CA ALA A 669 -21.20 -33.47 -10.05
C ALA A 669 -19.72 -33.86 -10.24
N ARG A 670 -18.87 -32.93 -10.69
CA ARG A 670 -17.42 -33.16 -10.80
C ARG A 670 -16.78 -33.31 -9.42
N ILE A 671 -17.16 -32.50 -8.45
CA ILE A 671 -16.70 -32.65 -7.06
C ILE A 671 -17.07 -34.04 -6.52
N ASP A 672 -18.32 -34.47 -6.71
CA ASP A 672 -18.79 -35.78 -6.26
C ASP A 672 -18.07 -36.93 -6.98
N TYR A 673 -17.85 -36.81 -8.29
CA TYR A 673 -17.11 -37.78 -9.09
C TYR A 673 -15.66 -37.91 -8.61
N GLU A 674 -14.96 -36.80 -8.46
CA GLU A 674 -13.55 -36.78 -8.03
C GLU A 674 -13.38 -37.29 -6.59
N TRP A 675 -14.33 -37.02 -5.70
CA TRP A 675 -14.37 -37.64 -4.38
C TRP A 675 -14.50 -39.16 -4.47
N TRP A 676 -15.42 -39.65 -5.32
CA TRP A 676 -15.65 -41.09 -5.48
C TRP A 676 -14.45 -41.80 -6.14
N GLU A 677 -13.84 -41.20 -7.15
CA GLU A 677 -12.64 -41.75 -7.80
C GLU A 677 -11.47 -41.86 -6.83
N LEU A 678 -11.26 -40.84 -5.99
CA LEU A 678 -10.14 -40.84 -5.05
C LEU A 678 -10.36 -41.79 -3.87
N TYR A 679 -11.59 -41.87 -3.34
CA TYR A 679 -11.84 -42.55 -2.06
C TYR A 679 -12.74 -43.78 -2.14
N GLY A 680 -13.42 -44.04 -3.25
CA GLY A 680 -14.30 -45.20 -3.41
C GLY A 680 -15.42 -45.29 -2.36
N GLY A 681 -15.82 -44.16 -1.76
CA GLY A 681 -16.80 -44.10 -0.66
C GLY A 681 -16.22 -44.27 0.75
N THR A 682 -14.90 -44.43 0.88
CA THR A 682 -14.21 -44.30 2.16
C THR A 682 -14.03 -42.82 2.53
N ASP A 683 -13.77 -42.54 3.81
CA ASP A 683 -13.50 -41.17 4.26
C ASP A 683 -12.10 -41.15 4.87
N PRO A 684 -11.13 -40.43 4.25
CA PRO A 684 -9.73 -40.43 4.67
C PRO A 684 -9.55 -39.88 6.09
N ARG A 685 -10.51 -39.11 6.60
CA ARG A 685 -10.46 -38.57 7.97
C ARG A 685 -10.80 -39.65 9.01
N ARG A 686 -11.17 -40.88 8.62
CA ARG A 686 -11.41 -42.00 9.55
C ARG A 686 -10.16 -42.81 9.88
N GLY A 687 -9.13 -42.75 9.03
CA GLY A 687 -7.96 -43.64 9.12
C GLY A 687 -6.79 -43.11 9.95
N ASN A 688 -6.79 -41.82 10.34
CA ASN A 688 -5.51 -41.15 10.55
C ASN A 688 -5.01 -41.01 11.99
N TYR A 689 -5.76 -41.25 13.06
CA TYR A 689 -5.19 -41.18 14.42
C TYR A 689 -6.09 -41.89 15.44
N ASP A 690 -5.53 -42.79 16.26
CA ASP A 690 -6.20 -43.31 17.46
C ASP A 690 -5.95 -42.32 18.62
N PRO A 691 -6.99 -41.63 19.13
CA PRO A 691 -6.86 -40.67 20.23
C PRO A 691 -6.36 -41.31 21.54
N SER A 692 -6.44 -42.65 21.67
CA SER A 692 -6.03 -43.36 22.89
C SER A 692 -4.51 -43.36 23.13
N VAL A 693 -3.72 -42.98 22.13
CA VAL A 693 -2.25 -42.92 22.22
C VAL A 693 -1.73 -41.61 22.86
N ILE A 694 -2.60 -40.60 23.06
CA ILE A 694 -2.19 -39.26 23.53
C ILE A 694 -2.32 -39.09 25.06
N VAL A 695 -2.85 -40.08 25.79
CA VAL A 695 -2.89 -40.06 27.27
C VAL A 695 -1.88 -41.06 27.83
N SER A 696 -0.59 -40.79 27.67
CA SER A 696 0.47 -41.40 28.49
C SER A 696 1.67 -40.48 28.64
#